data_AF-A0A2I5TIZ9-F1
#
_entry.id   AF-A0A2I5TIZ9-F1
#
_cell.length_a   1.000
_cell.length_b   1.000
_cell.length_c   1.000
_cell.angle_alpha   90.00
_cell.angle_beta   90.00
_cell.angle_gamma   90.00
#
_symmetry.space_group_name_H-M   'P 1'
#
loop_
_entity.id
_entity.type
_entity.pdbx_description
1 polymer ?
#
loop_
_entity_poly.entity_id
_entity_poly.type
_entity_poly.pdbx_seq_one_letter_code
_entity_poly.pdbx_strand_id
1 'polypeptide(L)'
;MTVLPPSQVPGAVASSFPELLMLAPNIQTVISGIIKNSAGLQSFLQLIEQQGAPANTSGWAYTRELAAQPSLYRLDLSPQTCAAIPAFMQPILNQAMDSPDLKNWVWTVQQGRLPGPTPGPSSIPDWELTTLTPQGGVMFPSIKFNGNGNAFSLSLTNQIARHLGVYIEFLSGGSSVVPAGWQSRLPAGVTSAFETTTIKYLGLLLPNTAVAGIEVSPAAQTFNVVLPANADTIRLSFGGIGNGSWQNIQDSAGVFASFIYDYAVPLMLSRAKTGGVDLPSWFQQLLSNQSILADVLNAGQGLLSTTDFPSVTRVLQWLSDNTSELFLGDPLAALREEINKKFGDTTVENSAAYLGWPAQTLLSLLDDLHNPGGGYAIATTSRLLALPPQFSLSLSPSTLVDLLVTIQPDAEYGQWLLQADKMNAEVVYCGGYSQQRQADIPVTDLARPVTLTFGSVINKSQISGLVKVNDSTGNPVSTGIISGQLNTAARQAAWSLPILDTQAGISTATRYDHKCKLVCSEGEFSWQNGAAPTATLANLTANSPLSQLIDITLQQAQSSLGYTWRTTEQGVKDCNSGGVLSNPYYIQNIGVAQAQAGLKMVNCGFVQRPALVYADSPSISGPSSFYLDPRNGSYLRQVDLSQAGNFDLNTHLAVAQFEESNLTGFSLHPDGFAIAVSWANAKLERVLLAEQPVSEQEAPQAQVLSGPGTQPGLLSGPVATAVTPAGFILVLENGSKRVQAFDRYLNPAPIFNDSAYLPLQATSGATYQDIAVAPNGCIYLLLYVGDGASVTDYLLDIYQPDGSFISRTTGVNGARLVVDTQCVVYTLNFEVISGPDNRRQPSISKWLPQE
;
A
#
# COMPACT_ATOMS: atom_id res chain seq x y z
N MET A 1 0.95 17.37 -43.80
CA MET A 1 0.38 17.02 -42.47
C MET A 1 -1.14 16.98 -42.58
N THR A 2 -1.78 15.85 -42.31
CA THR A 2 -3.24 15.80 -42.22
C THR A 2 -3.64 16.14 -40.79
N VAL A 3 -4.04 17.40 -40.56
CA VAL A 3 -4.53 17.84 -39.24
C VAL A 3 -5.83 17.08 -38.92
N LEU A 4 -5.93 16.55 -37.69
CA LEU A 4 -7.16 15.89 -37.25
C LEU A 4 -8.31 16.92 -37.22
N PRO A 5 -9.49 16.59 -37.77
CA PRO A 5 -10.66 17.43 -37.57
C PRO A 5 -10.99 17.50 -36.07
N PRO A 6 -11.51 18.63 -35.56
CA PRO A 6 -11.84 18.81 -34.14
C PRO A 6 -12.63 17.65 -33.53
N SER A 7 -13.60 17.10 -34.27
CA SER A 7 -14.44 15.97 -33.85
C SER A 7 -13.69 14.66 -33.59
N GLN A 8 -12.46 14.52 -34.09
CA GLN A 8 -11.61 13.33 -33.90
C GLN A 8 -10.57 13.52 -32.79
N VAL A 9 -10.30 14.75 -32.35
CA VAL A 9 -9.27 15.05 -31.34
C VAL A 9 -9.56 14.36 -30.00
N PRO A 10 -10.80 14.38 -29.44
CA PRO A 10 -11.07 13.71 -28.17
C PRO A 10 -10.73 12.21 -28.19
N GLY A 11 -11.15 11.52 -29.27
CA GLY A 11 -10.84 10.11 -29.46
C GLY A 11 -9.35 9.84 -29.59
N ALA A 12 -8.64 10.69 -30.35
CA ALA A 12 -7.19 10.58 -30.52
C ALA A 12 -6.44 10.80 -29.20
N VAL A 13 -6.79 11.84 -28.42
CA VAL A 13 -6.22 12.12 -27.11
C VAL A 13 -6.44 10.95 -26.15
N ALA A 14 -7.68 10.45 -26.05
CA ALA A 14 -7.98 9.28 -25.20
C ALA A 14 -7.22 8.03 -25.65
N SER A 15 -7.15 7.75 -26.96
CA SER A 15 -6.44 6.58 -27.50
C SER A 15 -4.91 6.69 -27.48
N SER A 16 -4.37 7.89 -27.22
CA SER A 16 -2.94 8.10 -26.98
C SER A 16 -2.57 7.96 -25.50
N PHE A 17 -3.56 7.83 -24.60
CA PHE A 17 -3.32 7.54 -23.20
C PHE A 17 -2.80 6.10 -23.06
N PRO A 18 -1.67 5.86 -22.37
CA PRO A 18 -1.02 4.54 -22.30
C PRO A 18 -1.94 3.35 -22.01
N GLU A 19 -2.82 3.46 -21.01
CA GLU A 19 -3.73 2.37 -20.64
C GLU A 19 -4.87 2.13 -21.63
N LEU A 20 -5.21 3.11 -22.48
CA LEU A 20 -6.30 3.02 -23.45
C LEU A 20 -5.81 2.79 -24.89
N LEU A 21 -4.49 2.88 -25.12
CA LEU A 21 -3.88 2.57 -26.40
C LEU A 21 -4.00 1.07 -26.67
N MET A 22 -4.78 0.71 -27.70
CA MET A 22 -5.15 -0.69 -27.93
C MET A 22 -5.21 -1.03 -29.42
N LEU A 23 -4.52 -2.11 -29.81
CA LEU A 23 -4.47 -2.63 -31.17
C LEU A 23 -5.41 -3.83 -31.38
N ALA A 24 -5.85 -4.49 -30.31
CA ALA A 24 -6.81 -5.60 -30.38
C ALA A 24 -8.20 -5.07 -30.79
N PRO A 25 -8.75 -5.44 -31.96
CA PRO A 25 -9.95 -4.80 -32.52
C PRO A 25 -11.22 -4.93 -31.66
N ASN A 26 -11.40 -6.09 -31.01
CA ASN A 26 -12.50 -6.35 -30.09
C ASN A 26 -12.43 -5.43 -28.86
N ILE A 27 -11.24 -5.24 -28.29
CA ILE A 27 -11.02 -4.39 -27.12
C ILE A 27 -11.13 -2.91 -27.50
N GLN A 28 -10.60 -2.52 -28.66
CA GLN A 28 -10.73 -1.16 -29.19
C GLN A 28 -12.21 -0.74 -29.36
N THR A 29 -13.07 -1.68 -29.75
CA THR A 29 -14.52 -1.44 -29.87
C THR A 29 -15.14 -1.10 -28.51
N VAL A 30 -14.76 -1.82 -27.45
CA VAL A 30 -15.22 -1.56 -26.08
C VAL A 30 -14.74 -0.19 -25.60
N ILE A 31 -13.44 0.11 -25.73
CA ILE A 31 -12.86 1.41 -25.35
C ILE A 31 -13.52 2.56 -26.10
N SER A 32 -13.74 2.41 -27.41
CA SER A 32 -14.43 3.42 -28.23
C SER A 32 -15.87 3.68 -27.76
N GLY A 33 -16.56 2.62 -27.30
CA GLY A 33 -17.89 2.74 -26.69
C GLY A 33 -17.86 3.57 -25.41
N ILE A 34 -16.90 3.30 -24.52
CA ILE A 34 -16.70 4.05 -23.27
C ILE A 34 -16.42 5.52 -23.57
N ILE A 35 -15.50 5.82 -24.49
CA ILE A 35 -15.14 7.20 -24.85
C ILE A 35 -16.37 7.96 -25.38
N LYS A 36 -17.15 7.35 -26.28
CA LYS A 36 -18.34 7.97 -26.88
C LYS A 36 -19.44 8.28 -25.87
N ASN A 37 -19.53 7.49 -24.80
CA ASN A 37 -20.54 7.63 -23.75
C ASN A 37 -20.04 8.41 -22.52
N SER A 38 -18.80 8.93 -22.56
CA SER A 38 -18.22 9.68 -21.45
C SER A 38 -18.94 11.01 -21.24
N ALA A 39 -19.29 11.30 -19.98
CA ALA A 39 -19.93 12.55 -19.58
C ALA A 39 -19.06 13.81 -19.87
N GLY A 40 -17.73 13.66 -19.94
CA GLY A 40 -16.81 14.76 -20.24
C GLY A 40 -16.60 15.06 -21.73
N LEU A 41 -17.09 14.19 -22.63
CA LEU A 41 -16.76 14.25 -24.07
C LEU A 41 -17.25 15.54 -24.73
N GLN A 42 -18.50 15.94 -24.48
CA GLN A 42 -19.10 17.11 -25.13
C GLN A 42 -18.41 18.42 -24.75
N SER A 43 -18.12 18.61 -23.46
CA SER A 43 -17.41 19.78 -22.96
C SER A 43 -15.99 19.87 -23.53
N PHE A 44 -15.29 18.73 -23.59
CA PHE A 44 -13.96 18.67 -24.18
C PHE A 44 -14.00 18.98 -25.69
N LEU A 45 -14.94 18.41 -26.44
CA LEU A 45 -15.10 18.69 -27.87
C LEU A 45 -15.38 20.18 -28.13
N GLN A 46 -16.29 20.80 -27.38
CA GLN A 46 -16.59 22.23 -27.51
C GLN A 46 -15.34 23.09 -27.26
N LEU A 47 -14.52 22.73 -26.28
CA LEU A 47 -13.26 23.42 -26.02
C LEU A 47 -12.29 23.30 -27.20
N ILE A 48 -12.14 22.11 -27.80
CA ILE A 48 -11.30 21.90 -28.98
C ILE A 48 -11.80 22.74 -30.16
N GLU A 49 -13.11 22.75 -30.41
CA GLU A 49 -13.73 23.53 -31.48
C GLU A 49 -13.53 25.04 -31.30
N GLN A 50 -13.66 25.54 -30.07
CA GLN A 50 -13.45 26.96 -29.73
C GLN A 50 -12.00 27.41 -29.91
N GLN A 51 -11.04 26.53 -29.62
CA GLN A 51 -9.62 26.85 -29.78
C GLN A 51 -9.20 26.92 -31.26
N GLY A 52 -9.89 26.21 -32.15
CA GLY A 52 -9.58 26.17 -33.58
C GLY A 52 -8.37 25.29 -33.92
N ALA A 53 -7.99 25.25 -35.20
CA ALA A 53 -6.95 24.35 -35.71
C ALA A 53 -5.56 24.64 -35.11
N PRO A 54 -4.65 23.65 -35.06
CA PRO A 54 -3.30 23.84 -34.54
C PRO A 54 -2.50 24.89 -35.31
N ALA A 55 -1.74 25.69 -34.58
CA ALA A 55 -0.84 26.72 -35.12
C ALA A 55 0.32 26.95 -34.16
N ASN A 56 1.36 27.69 -34.57
CA ASN A 56 2.59 27.83 -33.77
C ASN A 56 2.37 28.42 -32.36
N THR A 57 1.31 29.21 -32.16
CA THR A 57 1.03 29.94 -30.90
C THR A 57 -0.44 29.94 -30.49
N SER A 58 -1.30 29.17 -31.18
CA SER A 58 -2.74 29.11 -30.92
C SER A 58 -3.32 27.78 -31.42
N GLY A 59 -4.62 27.56 -31.20
CA GLY A 59 -5.26 26.29 -31.53
C GLY A 59 -5.33 25.33 -30.35
N TRP A 60 -6.00 24.19 -30.56
CA TRP A 60 -6.02 23.11 -29.56
C TRP A 60 -4.66 22.44 -29.36
N ALA A 61 -3.71 22.65 -30.27
CA ALA A 61 -2.31 22.26 -30.13
C ALA A 61 -1.39 23.26 -30.82
N TYR A 62 -0.14 23.33 -30.37
CA TYR A 62 0.93 24.07 -31.01
C TYR A 62 1.69 23.21 -32.01
N THR A 63 1.95 23.77 -33.19
CA THR A 63 2.80 23.14 -34.21
C THR A 63 4.26 23.48 -33.98
N ARG A 64 5.12 22.47 -33.88
CA ARG A 64 6.59 22.61 -33.83
C ARG A 64 7.23 21.90 -35.01
N GLU A 65 8.03 22.61 -35.80
CA GLU A 65 8.72 22.04 -36.96
C GLU A 65 9.85 21.11 -36.51
N LEU A 66 9.88 19.89 -37.08
CA LEU A 66 10.90 18.87 -36.83
C LEU A 66 11.89 18.76 -37.99
N ALA A 67 11.41 18.91 -39.23
CA ALA A 67 12.23 18.90 -40.44
C ALA A 67 11.54 19.74 -41.51
N ALA A 68 12.35 20.46 -42.30
CA ALA A 68 11.82 21.36 -43.34
C ALA A 68 11.45 20.64 -44.64
N GLN A 69 12.09 19.50 -44.96
CA GLN A 69 11.91 18.76 -46.22
C GLN A 69 12.02 17.24 -46.02
N PRO A 70 10.91 16.47 -46.16
CA PRO A 70 9.53 16.96 -46.22
C PRO A 70 9.17 17.71 -44.92
N SER A 71 8.23 18.66 -44.99
CA SER A 71 7.84 19.43 -43.80
C SER A 71 7.13 18.52 -42.78
N LEU A 72 7.84 18.20 -41.70
CA LEU A 72 7.38 17.37 -40.59
C LEU A 72 7.21 18.24 -39.36
N TYR A 73 6.12 18.01 -38.63
CA TYR A 73 5.78 18.77 -37.44
C TYR A 73 5.38 17.83 -36.31
N ARG A 74 5.67 18.25 -35.08
CA ARG A 74 5.05 17.74 -33.85
C ARG A 74 3.85 18.59 -33.46
N LEU A 75 2.85 17.98 -32.84
CA LEU A 75 1.74 18.68 -32.18
C LEU A 75 1.88 18.59 -30.67
N ASP A 76 2.05 19.74 -30.03
CA ASP A 76 2.03 19.90 -28.57
C ASP A 76 0.65 20.34 -28.12
N LEU A 77 -0.07 19.57 -27.31
CA LEU A 77 -1.37 19.97 -26.80
C LEU A 77 -1.25 21.33 -26.07
N SER A 78 -2.19 22.24 -26.35
CA SER A 78 -2.16 23.57 -25.73
C SER A 78 -2.36 23.47 -24.21
N PRO A 79 -1.89 24.44 -23.40
CA PRO A 79 -2.13 24.45 -21.96
C PRO A 79 -3.62 24.34 -21.59
N GLN A 80 -4.50 24.98 -22.35
CA GLN A 80 -5.95 24.90 -22.18
C GLN A 80 -6.49 23.49 -22.46
N THR A 81 -5.97 22.83 -23.50
CA THR A 81 -6.33 21.45 -23.80
C THR A 81 -5.85 20.52 -22.69
N CYS A 82 -4.59 20.63 -22.26
CA CYS A 82 -4.03 19.84 -21.16
C CYS A 82 -4.82 20.02 -19.86
N ALA A 83 -5.20 21.25 -19.49
CA ALA A 83 -5.99 21.53 -18.29
C ALA A 83 -7.40 20.88 -18.31
N ALA A 84 -7.94 20.61 -19.49
CA ALA A 84 -9.26 19.98 -19.64
C ALA A 84 -9.21 18.44 -19.71
N ILE A 85 -8.04 17.84 -19.97
CA ILE A 85 -7.86 16.39 -20.06
C ILE A 85 -8.33 15.66 -18.79
N PRO A 86 -8.03 16.11 -17.56
CA PRO A 86 -8.36 15.31 -16.38
C PRO A 86 -9.87 15.10 -16.20
N ALA A 87 -10.67 16.15 -16.38
CA ALA A 87 -12.14 16.07 -16.31
C ALA A 87 -12.73 15.20 -17.44
N PHE A 88 -12.08 15.18 -18.60
CA PHE A 88 -12.47 14.33 -19.73
C PHE A 88 -12.11 12.85 -19.52
N MET A 89 -10.91 12.58 -19.02
CA MET A 89 -10.34 11.24 -18.87
C MET A 89 -10.83 10.50 -17.64
N GLN A 90 -11.05 11.19 -16.51
CA GLN A 90 -11.48 10.57 -15.26
C GLN A 90 -12.68 9.61 -15.41
N PRO A 91 -13.82 10.01 -16.02
CA PRO A 91 -14.93 9.09 -16.21
C PRO A 91 -14.62 7.93 -17.18
N ILE A 92 -13.73 8.13 -18.15
CA ILE A 92 -13.31 7.09 -19.10
C ILE A 92 -12.48 6.03 -18.38
N LEU A 93 -11.49 6.45 -17.59
CA LEU A 93 -10.62 5.55 -16.83
C LEU A 93 -11.42 4.76 -15.78
N ASN A 94 -12.35 5.41 -15.08
CA ASN A 94 -13.23 4.73 -14.13
C ASN A 94 -14.07 3.63 -14.81
N GLN A 95 -14.75 3.97 -15.91
CA GLN A 95 -15.54 2.99 -16.66
C GLN A 95 -14.67 1.87 -17.25
N ALA A 96 -13.45 2.18 -17.68
CA ALA A 96 -12.53 1.19 -18.20
C ALA A 96 -12.07 0.21 -17.11
N MET A 97 -11.77 0.73 -15.93
CA MET A 97 -11.43 -0.04 -14.72
C MET A 97 -12.58 -0.92 -14.23
N ASP A 98 -13.82 -0.45 -14.36
CA ASP A 98 -15.01 -1.21 -13.94
C ASP A 98 -15.46 -2.27 -14.96
N SER A 99 -14.97 -2.20 -16.20
CA SER A 99 -15.35 -3.12 -17.28
C SER A 99 -14.62 -4.48 -17.16
N PRO A 100 -15.34 -5.60 -16.97
CA PRO A 100 -14.75 -6.93 -16.94
C PRO A 100 -14.12 -7.33 -18.29
N ASP A 101 -14.64 -6.81 -19.40
CA ASP A 101 -14.13 -7.09 -20.76
C ASP A 101 -12.73 -6.51 -20.99
N LEU A 102 -12.34 -5.51 -20.19
CA LEU A 102 -11.04 -4.85 -20.26
C LEU A 102 -10.02 -5.40 -19.24
N LYS A 103 -10.43 -6.38 -18.42
CA LYS A 103 -9.53 -7.09 -17.50
C LYS A 103 -8.45 -7.83 -18.29
N ASN A 104 -7.22 -7.76 -17.80
CA ASN A 104 -5.99 -8.26 -18.41
C ASN A 104 -5.56 -7.55 -19.72
N TRP A 105 -6.29 -6.52 -20.15
CA TRP A 105 -5.94 -5.70 -21.31
C TRP A 105 -5.59 -4.27 -20.90
N VAL A 106 -6.47 -3.63 -20.15
CA VAL A 106 -6.31 -2.26 -19.64
C VAL A 106 -5.89 -2.27 -18.17
N TRP A 107 -6.36 -3.27 -17.42
CA TRP A 107 -6.07 -3.39 -16.01
C TRP A 107 -5.89 -4.84 -15.58
N THR A 108 -4.98 -5.06 -14.64
CA THR A 108 -4.77 -6.32 -13.93
C THR A 108 -4.97 -6.10 -12.43
N VAL A 109 -5.21 -7.18 -11.71
CA VAL A 109 -5.09 -7.19 -10.25
C VAL A 109 -3.84 -7.97 -9.94
N GLN A 110 -2.83 -7.28 -9.42
CA GLN A 110 -1.74 -7.97 -8.74
C GLN A 110 -2.33 -8.50 -7.43
N GLN A 111 -2.61 -9.80 -7.40
CA GLN A 111 -3.11 -10.42 -6.18
C GLN A 111 -1.99 -10.50 -5.16
N GLY A 112 -2.28 -10.05 -3.94
CA GLY A 112 -1.45 -10.34 -2.79
C GLY A 112 -1.36 -11.85 -2.61
N ARG A 113 -0.16 -12.33 -2.33
CA ARG A 113 0.05 -13.73 -1.95
C ARG A 113 0.45 -13.77 -0.50
N LEU A 114 -0.07 -14.76 0.22
CA LEU A 114 0.54 -15.21 1.46
C LEU A 114 2.02 -15.45 1.17
N PRO A 115 2.94 -14.69 1.78
CA PRO A 115 4.35 -14.97 1.61
C PRO A 115 4.68 -16.33 2.24
N GLY A 116 5.85 -16.89 1.98
CA GLY A 116 6.18 -18.24 2.42
C GLY A 116 7.31 -18.92 1.64
N PRO A 117 8.37 -19.37 2.30
CA PRO A 117 9.30 -20.31 1.67
C PRO A 117 8.65 -21.69 1.61
N THR A 118 8.79 -22.38 0.48
CA THR A 118 8.58 -23.84 0.49
C THR A 118 9.67 -24.46 1.36
N PRO A 119 9.33 -25.31 2.35
CA PRO A 119 10.33 -26.05 3.10
C PRO A 119 11.21 -26.86 2.14
N GLY A 120 12.45 -26.42 1.93
CA GLY A 120 13.46 -27.19 1.23
C GLY A 120 14.06 -28.26 2.16
N PRO A 121 14.59 -29.37 1.64
CA PRO A 121 15.29 -30.35 2.46
C PRO A 121 16.46 -29.71 3.21
N SER A 122 16.62 -30.11 4.47
CA SER A 122 17.43 -29.53 5.55
C SER A 122 18.96 -29.63 5.40
N SER A 123 19.49 -29.76 4.19
CA SER A 123 20.95 -29.77 3.95
C SER A 123 21.43 -28.41 3.45
N ILE A 124 21.84 -27.56 4.40
CA ILE A 124 22.53 -26.27 4.22
C ILE A 124 23.76 -26.46 3.29
N PRO A 125 24.03 -25.53 2.35
CA PRO A 125 23.74 -24.09 2.46
C PRO A 125 22.68 -23.52 1.52
N ASP A 126 21.92 -24.36 0.84
CA ASP A 126 20.97 -23.88 -0.17
C ASP A 126 19.61 -23.52 0.46
N TRP A 127 18.90 -22.58 -0.16
CA TRP A 127 17.49 -22.30 0.16
C TRP A 127 16.73 -21.76 -1.04
N GLU A 128 15.41 -21.90 -1.01
CA GLU A 128 14.48 -21.44 -2.04
C GLU A 128 13.27 -20.74 -1.40
N LEU A 129 12.92 -19.57 -1.94
CA LEU A 129 11.74 -18.78 -1.59
C LEU A 129 10.82 -18.71 -2.82
N THR A 130 9.65 -19.35 -2.76
CA THR A 130 8.70 -19.45 -3.89
C THR A 130 7.46 -18.60 -3.74
N THR A 131 7.24 -18.02 -2.55
CA THR A 131 6.15 -17.06 -2.34
C THR A 131 6.70 -15.83 -1.61
N LEU A 132 7.43 -14.97 -2.31
CA LEU A 132 7.67 -13.61 -1.82
C LEU A 132 6.48 -12.73 -2.23
N THR A 133 6.00 -11.90 -1.31
CA THR A 133 4.88 -11.00 -1.57
C THR A 133 5.18 -10.13 -2.79
N PRO A 134 4.28 -10.06 -3.78
CA PRO A 134 4.48 -9.26 -4.97
C PRO A 134 4.60 -7.77 -4.64
N GLN A 135 5.35 -7.02 -5.43
CA GLN A 135 5.49 -5.57 -5.24
C GLN A 135 5.74 -4.86 -6.57
N GLY A 136 5.12 -3.68 -6.75
CA GLY A 136 5.34 -2.83 -7.93
C GLY A 136 5.05 -3.53 -9.27
N GLY A 137 4.11 -4.48 -9.32
CA GLY A 137 3.82 -5.29 -10.50
C GLY A 137 4.67 -6.56 -10.65
N VAL A 138 5.73 -6.72 -9.85
CA VAL A 138 6.65 -7.86 -9.97
C VAL A 138 6.22 -9.00 -9.04
N MET A 139 6.15 -10.20 -9.62
CA MET A 139 6.05 -11.46 -8.90
C MET A 139 7.42 -12.13 -8.83
N PHE A 140 7.61 -12.91 -7.77
CA PHE A 140 8.83 -13.68 -7.53
C PHE A 140 8.49 -15.17 -7.49
N PRO A 141 8.25 -15.83 -8.65
CA PRO A 141 8.02 -17.28 -8.70
C PRO A 141 9.02 -18.12 -7.90
N SER A 142 10.29 -17.73 -7.90
CA SER A 142 11.33 -18.41 -7.12
C SER A 142 12.55 -17.52 -6.94
N ILE A 143 13.10 -17.48 -5.73
CA ILE A 143 14.40 -16.90 -5.39
C ILE A 143 15.22 -18.00 -4.72
N LYS A 144 16.38 -18.33 -5.29
CA LYS A 144 17.26 -19.39 -4.79
C LYS A 144 18.59 -18.81 -4.37
N PHE A 145 19.15 -19.36 -3.30
CA PHE A 145 20.54 -19.21 -2.96
C PHE A 145 21.22 -20.57 -2.99
N ASN A 146 22.33 -20.65 -3.71
CA ASN A 146 23.23 -21.80 -3.72
C ASN A 146 24.51 -21.41 -2.97
N GLY A 147 24.76 -22.07 -1.85
CA GLY A 147 25.90 -21.72 -1.01
C GLY A 147 27.24 -22.30 -1.49
N ASN A 148 27.25 -23.32 -2.35
CA ASN A 148 28.47 -23.82 -2.96
C ASN A 148 29.03 -22.86 -4.01
N GLY A 149 28.15 -22.13 -4.71
CA GLY A 149 28.53 -21.09 -5.69
C GLY A 149 28.46 -19.67 -5.14
N ASN A 150 28.05 -19.49 -3.89
CA ASN A 150 27.68 -18.19 -3.29
C ASN A 150 26.81 -17.35 -4.24
N ALA A 151 25.79 -17.98 -4.84
CA ALA A 151 25.06 -17.42 -5.97
C ALA A 151 23.54 -17.39 -5.74
N PHE A 152 22.92 -16.30 -6.16
CA PHE A 152 21.49 -16.12 -6.22
C PHE A 152 20.96 -16.40 -7.63
N SER A 153 19.79 -17.03 -7.71
CA SER A 153 19.01 -17.18 -8.93
C SER A 153 17.59 -16.68 -8.70
N LEU A 154 17.19 -15.65 -9.45
CA LEU A 154 15.94 -14.91 -9.30
C LEU A 154 15.05 -15.18 -10.51
N SER A 155 13.94 -15.88 -10.34
CA SER A 155 12.91 -16.04 -11.36
C SER A 155 11.80 -15.02 -11.10
N LEU A 156 11.54 -14.15 -12.08
CA LEU A 156 10.69 -12.96 -11.96
C LEU A 156 9.69 -12.88 -13.11
N THR A 157 8.50 -12.32 -12.84
CA THR A 157 7.55 -11.88 -13.88
C THR A 157 7.02 -10.50 -13.56
N ASN A 158 6.75 -9.67 -14.56
CA ASN A 158 6.20 -8.33 -14.40
C ASN A 158 4.78 -8.24 -14.99
N GLN A 159 3.78 -8.19 -14.10
CA GLN A 159 2.34 -8.25 -14.42
C GLN A 159 1.75 -6.90 -14.85
N ILE A 160 2.59 -5.91 -15.13
CA ILE A 160 2.21 -4.58 -15.57
C ILE A 160 2.83 -4.35 -16.94
N ALA A 161 2.09 -3.72 -17.85
CA ALA A 161 2.54 -3.33 -19.18
C ALA A 161 3.51 -2.12 -19.09
N ARG A 162 4.67 -2.35 -18.49
CA ARG A 162 5.82 -1.44 -18.43
C ARG A 162 7.10 -2.26 -18.40
N HIS A 163 8.20 -1.70 -18.85
CA HIS A 163 9.54 -2.27 -18.65
C HIS A 163 10.16 -1.77 -17.33
N LEU A 164 10.92 -2.64 -16.68
CA LEU A 164 11.65 -2.32 -15.44
C LEU A 164 13.15 -2.53 -15.62
N GLY A 165 13.96 -1.49 -15.40
CA GLY A 165 15.40 -1.62 -15.25
C GLY A 165 15.71 -2.36 -13.94
N VAL A 166 16.48 -3.45 -14.03
CA VAL A 166 16.92 -4.22 -12.87
C VAL A 166 18.37 -3.88 -12.58
N TYR A 167 18.61 -3.39 -11.37
CA TYR A 167 19.91 -2.96 -10.88
C TYR A 167 20.29 -3.73 -9.63
N ILE A 168 21.59 -3.81 -9.36
CA ILE A 168 22.12 -4.46 -8.17
C ILE A 168 23.20 -3.62 -7.50
N GLU A 169 23.10 -3.53 -6.18
CA GLU A 169 24.16 -3.11 -5.28
C GLU A 169 24.60 -4.30 -4.42
N PHE A 170 25.87 -4.30 -4.03
CA PHE A 170 26.43 -5.26 -3.11
C PHE A 170 26.76 -4.54 -1.81
N LEU A 171 26.35 -5.10 -0.67
CA LEU A 171 26.52 -4.47 0.63
C LEU A 171 27.43 -5.31 1.53
N SER A 172 28.17 -4.64 2.41
CA SER A 172 28.92 -5.23 3.51
C SER A 172 28.61 -4.43 4.78
N GLY A 173 28.08 -5.09 5.81
CA GLY A 173 27.61 -4.40 7.01
C GLY A 173 26.55 -3.32 6.73
N GLY A 174 25.76 -3.50 5.67
CA GLY A 174 24.73 -2.55 5.22
C GLY A 174 25.20 -1.41 4.33
N SER A 175 26.51 -1.24 4.10
CA SER A 175 27.08 -0.20 3.23
C SER A 175 27.42 -0.74 1.85
N SER A 176 27.16 0.03 0.79
CA SER A 176 27.47 -0.37 -0.59
C SER A 176 28.99 -0.49 -0.82
N VAL A 177 29.41 -1.57 -1.48
CA VAL A 177 30.81 -1.87 -1.82
C VAL A 177 30.99 -2.00 -3.33
N VAL A 178 32.21 -1.76 -3.81
CA VAL A 178 32.59 -2.04 -5.20
C VAL A 178 32.69 -3.57 -5.37
N PRO A 179 31.90 -4.19 -6.28
CA PRO A 179 31.91 -5.64 -6.41
C PRO A 179 33.19 -6.15 -7.07
N ALA A 180 33.96 -6.96 -6.34
CA ALA A 180 35.18 -7.56 -6.86
C ALA A 180 34.86 -8.51 -8.03
N GLY A 181 35.53 -8.29 -9.17
CA GLY A 181 35.39 -9.14 -10.36
C GLY A 181 34.09 -8.95 -11.17
N TRP A 182 33.31 -7.92 -10.90
CA TRP A 182 32.11 -7.63 -11.69
C TRP A 182 32.44 -7.27 -13.15
N GLN A 183 31.73 -7.92 -14.08
CA GLN A 183 31.70 -7.55 -15.48
C GLN A 183 30.37 -6.87 -15.78
N SER A 184 30.43 -5.71 -16.44
CA SER A 184 29.23 -4.98 -16.83
C SER A 184 28.33 -5.86 -17.68
N ARG A 185 27.01 -5.77 -17.42
CA ARG A 185 25.98 -6.45 -18.20
C ARG A 185 25.20 -5.50 -19.09
N LEU A 186 25.67 -4.26 -19.23
CA LEU A 186 25.11 -3.33 -20.21
C LEU A 186 25.24 -3.94 -21.62
N PRO A 187 24.21 -3.81 -22.47
CA PRO A 187 24.33 -4.21 -23.87
C PRO A 187 25.55 -3.55 -24.53
N ALA A 188 26.18 -4.27 -25.48
CA ALA A 188 27.35 -3.74 -26.18
C ALA A 188 27.01 -2.40 -26.86
N GLY A 189 27.85 -1.38 -26.64
CA GLY A 189 27.67 -0.04 -27.20
C GLY A 189 26.83 0.92 -26.34
N VAL A 190 26.24 0.45 -25.24
CA VAL A 190 25.54 1.34 -24.28
C VAL A 190 26.55 2.11 -23.44
N THR A 191 26.28 3.40 -23.22
CA THR A 191 27.10 4.25 -22.34
C THR A 191 27.21 3.68 -20.93
N SER A 192 28.41 3.75 -20.35
CA SER A 192 28.66 3.32 -18.97
C SER A 192 27.98 4.19 -17.92
N ALA A 193 27.41 5.34 -18.31
CA ALA A 193 26.67 6.22 -17.40
C ALA A 193 25.39 5.58 -16.81
N PHE A 194 24.90 4.50 -17.41
CA PHE A 194 23.79 3.70 -16.86
C PHE A 194 24.20 2.87 -15.63
N GLU A 195 25.46 2.87 -15.21
CA GLU A 195 25.89 2.23 -13.96
C GLU A 195 26.93 3.09 -13.23
N THR A 196 27.13 2.84 -11.93
CA THR A 196 28.16 3.48 -11.12
C THR A 196 29.20 2.47 -10.65
N THR A 197 30.14 2.87 -9.80
CA THR A 197 31.09 1.95 -9.19
C THR A 197 30.41 0.92 -8.28
N THR A 198 29.27 1.25 -7.66
CA THR A 198 28.55 0.41 -6.70
C THR A 198 27.17 -0.06 -7.16
N ILE A 199 26.51 0.69 -8.04
CA ILE A 199 25.22 0.34 -8.65
C ILE A 199 25.49 -0.24 -10.03
N LYS A 200 25.09 -1.49 -10.27
CA LYS A 200 25.37 -2.22 -11.52
C LYS A 200 24.11 -2.59 -12.26
N TYR A 201 24.12 -2.45 -13.58
CA TYR A 201 23.02 -2.89 -14.42
C TYR A 201 22.97 -4.42 -14.48
N LEU A 202 21.80 -5.00 -14.21
CA LEU A 202 21.58 -6.44 -14.24
C LEU A 202 20.81 -6.88 -15.50
N GLY A 203 19.91 -6.05 -16.00
CA GLY A 203 19.12 -6.29 -17.21
C GLY A 203 17.80 -5.52 -17.23
N LEU A 204 16.96 -5.83 -18.21
CA LEU A 204 15.60 -5.30 -18.33
C LEU A 204 14.59 -6.43 -18.02
N LEU A 205 13.65 -6.16 -17.13
CA LEU A 205 12.50 -7.03 -16.85
C LEU A 205 11.32 -6.56 -17.71
N LEU A 206 10.98 -7.36 -18.70
CA LEU A 206 9.92 -7.12 -19.68
C LEU A 206 8.54 -7.39 -19.05
N PRO A 207 7.48 -6.74 -19.57
CA PRO A 207 6.13 -7.10 -19.19
C PRO A 207 5.83 -8.55 -19.59
N ASN A 208 5.08 -9.28 -18.76
CA ASN A 208 4.54 -10.61 -19.06
C ASN A 208 3.02 -10.59 -19.31
N THR A 209 2.47 -9.38 -19.49
CA THR A 209 1.08 -9.10 -19.87
C THR A 209 1.06 -8.36 -21.20
N ALA A 210 -0.06 -8.42 -21.91
CA ALA A 210 -0.20 -7.78 -23.22
C ALA A 210 0.14 -6.28 -23.17
N VAL A 211 0.87 -5.82 -24.18
CA VAL A 211 1.29 -4.42 -24.36
C VAL A 211 0.44 -3.81 -25.47
N ALA A 212 -0.43 -2.85 -25.14
CA ALA A 212 -1.40 -2.27 -26.07
C ALA A 212 -2.21 -3.31 -26.87
N GLY A 213 -2.49 -4.46 -26.25
CA GLY A 213 -3.19 -5.58 -26.88
C GLY A 213 -2.32 -6.53 -27.71
N ILE A 214 -1.01 -6.29 -27.79
CA ILE A 214 -0.04 -7.24 -28.37
C ILE A 214 0.37 -8.23 -27.28
N GLU A 215 0.11 -9.52 -27.50
CA GLU A 215 0.56 -10.57 -26.59
C GLU A 215 2.10 -10.64 -26.56
N VAL A 216 2.66 -10.74 -25.36
CA VAL A 216 4.09 -10.95 -25.11
C VAL A 216 4.29 -12.26 -24.35
N SER A 217 5.53 -12.75 -24.32
CA SER A 217 5.86 -14.01 -23.66
C SER A 217 5.42 -14.01 -22.18
N PRO A 218 4.63 -15.01 -21.73
CA PRO A 218 4.23 -15.12 -20.33
C PRO A 218 5.33 -15.72 -19.44
N ALA A 219 6.46 -16.15 -20.01
CA ALA A 219 7.51 -16.87 -19.30
C ALA A 219 8.26 -15.98 -18.30
N ALA A 220 8.63 -16.56 -17.15
CA ALA A 220 9.46 -15.88 -16.16
C ALA A 220 10.88 -15.63 -16.69
N GLN A 221 11.43 -14.45 -16.38
CA GLN A 221 12.83 -14.11 -16.65
C GLN A 221 13.71 -14.48 -15.47
N THR A 222 14.88 -15.05 -15.76
CA THR A 222 15.83 -15.46 -14.73
C THR A 222 17.04 -14.55 -14.69
N PHE A 223 17.35 -14.01 -13.51
CA PHE A 223 18.57 -13.24 -13.24
C PHE A 223 19.47 -14.01 -12.27
N ASN A 224 20.70 -14.28 -12.69
CA ASN A 224 21.70 -14.97 -11.87
C ASN A 224 22.77 -13.99 -11.39
N VAL A 225 23.13 -14.07 -10.12
CA VAL A 225 24.08 -13.16 -9.46
C VAL A 225 25.00 -13.95 -8.55
N VAL A 226 26.31 -13.73 -8.65
CA VAL A 226 27.27 -14.25 -7.66
C VAL A 226 27.52 -13.15 -6.62
N LEU A 227 27.40 -13.50 -5.34
CA LEU A 227 27.75 -12.60 -4.24
C LEU A 227 29.29 -12.54 -4.13
N PRO A 228 29.92 -11.37 -4.34
CA PRO A 228 31.37 -11.24 -4.31
C PRO A 228 31.89 -11.40 -2.88
N ALA A 229 33.15 -11.81 -2.74
CA ALA A 229 33.74 -12.15 -1.45
C ALA A 229 33.78 -10.99 -0.44
N ASN A 230 33.69 -9.74 -0.90
CA ASN A 230 33.67 -8.54 -0.06
C ASN A 230 32.25 -8.05 0.30
N ALA A 231 31.21 -8.84 0.04
CA ALA A 231 29.82 -8.50 0.34
C ALA A 231 29.09 -9.63 1.08
N ASP A 232 28.12 -9.27 1.91
CA ASP A 232 27.24 -10.19 2.66
C ASP A 232 25.78 -10.16 2.19
N THR A 233 25.41 -9.13 1.41
CA THR A 233 24.04 -8.86 1.00
C THR A 233 24.02 -8.32 -0.43
N ILE A 234 23.00 -8.69 -1.20
CA ILE A 234 22.63 -8.01 -2.45
C ILE A 234 21.41 -7.13 -2.21
N ARG A 235 21.37 -5.96 -2.83
CA ARG A 235 20.18 -5.12 -2.92
C ARG A 235 19.83 -4.96 -4.39
N LEU A 236 18.68 -5.48 -4.78
CA LEU A 236 18.10 -5.31 -6.09
C LEU A 236 17.23 -4.07 -6.10
N SER A 237 17.28 -3.30 -7.19
CA SER A 237 16.35 -2.19 -7.44
C SER A 237 15.68 -2.40 -8.79
N PHE A 238 14.38 -2.14 -8.82
CA PHE A 238 13.51 -2.28 -9.99
C PHE A 238 12.95 -0.90 -10.31
N GLY A 239 13.47 -0.25 -11.35
CA GLY A 239 13.12 1.13 -11.71
C GLY A 239 12.35 1.21 -13.03
N GLY A 240 11.37 2.09 -13.12
CA GLY A 240 10.50 2.25 -14.28
C GLY A 240 9.58 3.47 -14.16
N ILE A 241 8.63 3.59 -15.08
CA ILE A 241 7.67 4.70 -15.05
C ILE A 241 6.66 4.51 -13.90
N GLY A 242 6.50 5.54 -13.07
CA GLY A 242 5.61 5.57 -11.92
C GLY A 242 5.62 6.93 -11.23
N ASN A 243 4.82 7.12 -10.19
CA ASN A 243 4.72 8.38 -9.45
C ASN A 243 5.49 8.32 -8.11
N GLY A 244 6.30 9.33 -7.83
CA GLY A 244 7.11 9.43 -6.61
C GLY A 244 8.53 9.93 -6.85
N SER A 245 9.38 9.82 -5.82
CA SER A 245 10.78 10.22 -5.89
C SER A 245 11.57 9.36 -6.88
N TRP A 246 12.34 10.05 -7.73
CA TRP A 246 13.05 9.48 -8.86
C TRP A 246 14.51 9.16 -8.52
N GLN A 247 15.01 8.03 -9.02
CA GLN A 247 16.42 7.65 -9.01
C GLN A 247 16.91 7.48 -10.43
N ASN A 248 17.57 8.52 -10.95
CA ASN A 248 17.88 8.65 -12.37
C ASN A 248 18.58 7.44 -12.98
N ILE A 249 19.55 6.84 -12.29
CA ILE A 249 20.31 5.72 -12.85
C ILE A 249 19.43 4.47 -12.94
N GLN A 250 18.75 4.12 -11.85
CA GLN A 250 17.95 2.89 -11.76
C GLN A 250 16.67 2.96 -12.59
N ASP A 251 16.07 4.15 -12.73
CA ASP A 251 14.76 4.33 -13.34
C ASP A 251 14.84 4.49 -14.87
N SER A 252 15.88 5.19 -15.36
CA SER A 252 15.95 5.65 -16.77
C SER A 252 15.79 4.52 -17.79
N ALA A 253 16.44 3.38 -17.58
CA ALA A 253 16.39 2.26 -18.52
C ALA A 253 14.96 1.69 -18.68
N GLY A 254 14.27 1.45 -17.55
CA GLY A 254 12.89 0.94 -17.57
C GLY A 254 11.91 1.95 -18.16
N VAL A 255 12.08 3.22 -17.81
CA VAL A 255 11.20 4.32 -18.26
C VAL A 255 11.29 4.51 -19.76
N PHE A 256 12.51 4.63 -20.28
CA PHE A 256 12.71 4.89 -21.70
C PHE A 256 12.30 3.68 -22.54
N ALA A 257 12.63 2.47 -22.11
CA ALA A 257 12.15 1.25 -22.75
C ALA A 257 10.62 1.18 -22.76
N SER A 258 9.94 1.53 -21.66
CA SER A 258 8.48 1.59 -21.61
C SER A 258 7.92 2.60 -22.60
N PHE A 259 8.48 3.81 -22.63
CA PHE A 259 7.95 4.86 -23.50
C PHE A 259 8.09 4.52 -24.99
N ILE A 260 9.23 3.93 -25.36
CA ILE A 260 9.51 3.54 -26.74
C ILE A 260 8.72 2.30 -27.13
N TYR A 261 8.86 1.19 -26.40
CA TYR A 261 8.26 -0.08 -26.79
C TYR A 261 6.78 -0.19 -26.47
N ASP A 262 6.33 0.36 -25.34
CA ASP A 262 4.97 0.12 -24.86
C ASP A 262 3.98 1.20 -25.34
N TYR A 263 4.47 2.41 -25.65
CA TYR A 263 3.61 3.53 -26.05
C TYR A 263 3.88 4.05 -27.45
N ALA A 264 5.12 4.44 -27.77
CA ALA A 264 5.43 5.05 -29.06
C ALA A 264 5.28 4.06 -30.23
N VAL A 265 5.83 2.85 -30.09
CA VAL A 265 5.69 1.79 -31.12
C VAL A 265 4.22 1.43 -31.33
N PRO A 266 3.41 1.07 -30.31
CA PRO A 266 2.00 0.77 -30.53
C PRO A 266 1.20 1.94 -31.08
N LEU A 267 1.53 3.19 -30.74
CA LEU A 267 0.90 4.37 -31.33
C LEU A 267 1.17 4.45 -32.84
N MET A 268 2.39 4.16 -33.30
CA MET A 268 2.70 4.05 -34.72
C MET A 268 1.91 2.93 -35.39
N LEU A 269 1.85 1.75 -34.75
CA LEU A 269 1.12 0.60 -35.27
C LEU A 269 -0.38 0.86 -35.39
N SER A 270 -0.97 1.62 -34.47
CA SER A 270 -2.39 2.01 -34.51
C SER A 270 -2.75 2.85 -35.74
N ARG A 271 -1.74 3.45 -36.38
CA ARG A 271 -1.85 4.30 -37.57
C ARG A 271 -1.29 3.63 -38.82
N ALA A 272 -0.66 2.46 -38.68
CA ALA A 272 -0.12 1.67 -39.76
C ALA A 272 -1.15 0.69 -40.32
N LYS A 273 -0.85 0.09 -41.48
CA LYS A 273 -1.64 -1.02 -42.02
C LYS A 273 -1.08 -2.35 -41.46
N THR A 274 -1.67 -2.83 -40.37
CA THR A 274 -1.19 -4.03 -39.65
C THR A 274 -1.88 -5.34 -40.05
N GLY A 275 -2.88 -5.28 -40.94
CA GLY A 275 -3.65 -6.46 -41.34
C GLY A 275 -2.80 -7.60 -41.91
N GLY A 276 -2.97 -8.82 -41.38
CA GLY A 276 -2.25 -10.01 -41.81
C GLY A 276 -0.83 -10.17 -41.26
N VAL A 277 -0.39 -9.27 -40.38
CA VAL A 277 0.90 -9.37 -39.68
C VAL A 277 0.73 -10.12 -38.36
N ASP A 278 1.59 -11.10 -38.11
CA ASP A 278 1.77 -11.70 -36.80
C ASP A 278 2.51 -10.72 -35.87
N LEU A 279 1.74 -9.82 -35.25
CA LEU A 279 2.25 -8.78 -34.35
C LEU A 279 2.93 -9.36 -33.09
N PRO A 280 2.37 -10.37 -32.39
CA PRO A 280 3.04 -10.99 -31.23
C PRO A 280 4.44 -11.49 -31.53
N SER A 281 4.62 -12.29 -32.59
CA SER A 281 5.95 -12.84 -32.94
C SER A 281 6.94 -11.75 -33.34
N TRP A 282 6.50 -10.76 -34.13
CA TRP A 282 7.37 -9.65 -34.54
C TRP A 282 7.79 -8.78 -33.34
N PHE A 283 6.85 -8.47 -32.45
CA PHE A 283 7.13 -7.65 -31.28
C PHE A 283 8.06 -8.39 -30.30
N GLN A 284 7.88 -9.71 -30.11
CA GLN A 284 8.81 -10.51 -29.32
C GLN A 284 10.24 -10.50 -29.90
N GLN A 285 10.37 -10.59 -31.23
CA GLN A 285 11.67 -10.48 -31.90
C GLN A 285 12.30 -9.11 -31.67
N LEU A 286 11.51 -8.04 -31.77
CA LEU A 286 11.94 -6.68 -31.48
C LEU A 286 12.51 -6.54 -30.06
N LEU A 287 11.75 -6.99 -29.05
CA LEU A 287 12.15 -6.92 -27.64
C LEU A 287 13.40 -7.76 -27.31
N SER A 288 13.65 -8.82 -28.09
CA SER A 288 14.83 -9.68 -27.91
C SER A 288 16.12 -9.15 -28.57
N ASN A 289 16.02 -8.12 -29.43
CA ASN A 289 17.14 -7.63 -30.22
C ASN A 289 18.07 -6.71 -29.39
N GLN A 290 19.27 -7.21 -29.08
CA GLN A 290 20.24 -6.48 -28.24
C GLN A 290 20.79 -5.20 -28.88
N SER A 291 20.86 -5.12 -30.20
CA SER A 291 21.32 -3.90 -30.88
C SER A 291 20.26 -2.79 -30.79
N ILE A 292 18.99 -3.15 -31.00
CA ILE A 292 17.88 -2.19 -30.87
C ILE A 292 17.73 -1.77 -29.41
N LEU A 293 17.87 -2.69 -28.46
CA LEU A 293 17.90 -2.34 -27.04
C LEU A 293 19.04 -1.36 -26.71
N ALA A 294 20.23 -1.56 -27.27
CA ALA A 294 21.35 -0.64 -27.06
C ALA A 294 21.04 0.78 -27.56
N ASP A 295 20.46 0.90 -28.77
CA ASP A 295 20.03 2.19 -29.34
C ASP A 295 18.97 2.86 -28.46
N VAL A 296 17.97 2.09 -28.03
CA VAL A 296 16.92 2.58 -27.11
C VAL A 296 17.54 3.11 -25.83
N LEU A 297 18.42 2.37 -25.16
CA LEU A 297 19.04 2.86 -23.93
C LEU A 297 19.90 4.11 -24.17
N ASN A 298 20.69 4.16 -25.25
CA ASN A 298 21.52 5.32 -25.57
C ASN A 298 20.68 6.57 -25.91
N ALA A 299 19.54 6.42 -26.58
CA ALA A 299 18.62 7.54 -26.85
C ALA A 299 18.04 8.13 -25.56
N GLY A 300 17.89 7.32 -24.51
CA GLY A 300 17.40 7.74 -23.19
C GLY A 300 18.45 8.35 -22.26
N GLN A 301 19.73 8.43 -22.64
CA GLN A 301 20.82 8.82 -21.74
C GLN A 301 20.64 10.20 -21.09
N GLY A 302 19.88 11.10 -21.73
CA GLY A 302 19.57 12.42 -21.16
C GLY A 302 18.90 12.36 -19.79
N LEU A 303 18.11 11.31 -19.53
CA LEU A 303 17.40 11.12 -18.26
C LEU A 303 18.30 10.79 -17.07
N LEU A 304 19.58 10.46 -17.31
CA LEU A 304 20.55 10.15 -16.26
C LEU A 304 20.96 11.38 -15.41
N SER A 305 20.62 12.60 -15.84
CA SER A 305 20.98 13.84 -15.13
C SER A 305 20.16 14.06 -13.85
N THR A 306 20.80 13.90 -12.68
CA THR A 306 20.15 14.06 -11.37
C THR A 306 19.74 15.49 -11.04
N THR A 307 20.32 16.51 -11.69
CA THR A 307 19.92 17.92 -11.50
C THR A 307 18.68 18.29 -12.30
N ASP A 308 18.51 17.70 -13.48
CA ASP A 308 17.51 18.14 -14.44
C ASP A 308 16.16 17.41 -14.27
N PHE A 309 16.18 16.23 -13.63
CA PHE A 309 15.02 15.36 -13.49
C PHE A 309 14.73 14.96 -12.03
N PRO A 310 14.36 15.90 -11.16
CA PRO A 310 14.03 15.61 -9.77
C PRO A 310 12.66 14.92 -9.59
N SER A 311 11.81 14.87 -10.63
CA SER A 311 10.45 14.33 -10.54
C SER A 311 9.96 13.71 -11.86
N VAL A 312 8.96 12.83 -11.77
CA VAL A 312 8.27 12.23 -12.93
C VAL A 312 7.68 13.30 -13.86
N THR A 313 7.21 14.44 -13.35
CA THR A 313 6.69 15.57 -14.14
C THR A 313 7.75 16.07 -15.13
N ARG A 314 9.00 16.23 -14.69
CA ARG A 314 10.10 16.67 -15.57
C ARG A 314 10.49 15.60 -16.58
N VAL A 315 10.47 14.34 -16.18
CA VAL A 315 10.72 13.22 -17.08
C VAL A 315 9.67 13.14 -18.19
N LEU A 316 8.38 13.23 -17.86
CA LEU A 316 7.30 13.21 -18.84
C LEU A 316 7.34 14.44 -19.76
N GLN A 317 7.67 15.63 -19.22
CA GLN A 317 7.87 16.81 -20.06
C GLN A 317 8.97 16.57 -21.09
N TRP A 318 10.12 16.01 -20.68
CA TRP A 318 11.20 15.69 -21.60
C TRP A 318 10.82 14.62 -22.63
N LEU A 319 10.12 13.57 -22.23
CA LEU A 319 9.64 12.53 -23.15
C LEU A 319 8.67 13.12 -24.18
N SER A 320 7.73 13.97 -23.75
CA SER A 320 6.86 14.74 -24.64
C SER A 320 7.67 15.57 -25.65
N ASP A 321 8.71 16.25 -25.16
CA ASP A 321 9.52 17.17 -25.95
C ASP A 321 10.55 16.53 -26.87
N ASN A 322 10.91 15.26 -26.69
CA ASN A 322 12.05 14.68 -27.42
C ASN A 322 11.69 13.45 -28.25
N THR A 323 10.62 12.72 -27.94
CA THR A 323 10.35 11.40 -28.57
C THR A 323 10.26 11.47 -30.09
N SER A 324 9.63 12.52 -30.64
CA SER A 324 9.48 12.64 -32.10
C SER A 324 10.83 12.83 -32.81
N GLU A 325 11.70 13.66 -32.25
CA GLU A 325 13.04 13.93 -32.79
C GLU A 325 13.93 12.70 -32.67
N LEU A 326 13.84 11.96 -31.55
CA LEU A 326 14.61 10.75 -31.33
C LEU A 326 14.32 9.66 -32.37
N PHE A 327 13.05 9.48 -32.74
CA PHE A 327 12.65 8.53 -33.79
C PHE A 327 13.03 8.97 -35.21
N LEU A 328 13.04 10.28 -35.47
CA LEU A 328 13.41 10.82 -36.78
C LEU A 328 14.92 10.98 -36.95
N GLY A 329 15.68 11.04 -35.85
CA GLY A 329 17.12 11.20 -35.83
C GLY A 329 17.89 9.87 -35.84
N ASP A 330 19.20 10.00 -35.70
CA ASP A 330 20.14 8.88 -35.57
C ASP A 330 19.95 8.02 -34.29
N PRO A 331 19.55 8.56 -33.12
CA PRO A 331 19.51 7.78 -31.88
C PRO A 331 18.64 6.51 -31.93
N LEU A 332 17.58 6.48 -32.73
CA LEU A 332 16.69 5.32 -32.88
C LEU A 332 16.65 4.80 -34.34
N ALA A 333 17.71 5.03 -35.12
CA ALA A 333 17.72 4.72 -36.55
C ALA A 333 17.44 3.24 -36.86
N ALA A 334 18.01 2.29 -36.10
CA ALA A 334 17.79 0.86 -36.31
C ALA A 334 16.34 0.45 -35.99
N LEU A 335 15.76 0.99 -34.92
CA LEU A 335 14.36 0.77 -34.57
C LEU A 335 13.42 1.34 -35.65
N ARG A 336 13.70 2.56 -36.11
CA ARG A 336 12.95 3.19 -37.22
C ARG A 336 13.01 2.33 -38.47
N GLU A 337 14.20 1.84 -38.84
CA GLU A 337 14.38 1.00 -40.03
C GLU A 337 13.56 -0.29 -39.93
N GLU A 338 13.58 -0.97 -38.78
CA GLU A 338 12.81 -2.19 -38.56
C GLU A 338 11.29 -1.95 -38.67
N ILE A 339 10.79 -0.86 -38.11
CA ILE A 339 9.37 -0.47 -38.21
C ILE A 339 8.99 -0.16 -39.66
N ASN A 340 9.77 0.69 -40.33
CA ASN A 340 9.50 1.11 -41.70
C ASN A 340 9.56 -0.06 -42.68
N LYS A 341 10.55 -0.96 -42.51
CA LYS A 341 10.66 -2.19 -43.30
C LYS A 341 9.44 -3.08 -43.15
N LYS A 342 8.87 -3.17 -41.95
CA LYS A 342 7.74 -4.06 -41.65
C LYS A 342 6.38 -3.47 -42.04
N PHE A 343 6.19 -2.16 -41.86
CA PHE A 343 4.88 -1.51 -41.93
C PHE A 343 4.77 -0.41 -43.02
N GLY A 344 5.88 -0.09 -43.69
CA GLY A 344 5.97 0.85 -44.80
C GLY A 344 6.89 2.05 -44.48
N ASP A 345 7.62 2.51 -45.50
CA ASP A 345 8.74 3.46 -45.37
C ASP A 345 8.42 4.83 -44.74
N THR A 346 7.14 5.20 -44.65
CA THR A 346 6.67 6.48 -44.10
C THR A 346 5.92 6.34 -42.76
N THR A 347 5.90 5.14 -42.16
CA THR A 347 5.10 4.87 -40.95
C THR A 347 5.49 5.77 -39.78
N VAL A 348 6.80 5.90 -39.53
CA VAL A 348 7.33 6.74 -38.46
C VAL A 348 7.07 8.22 -38.74
N GLU A 349 7.33 8.68 -39.96
CA GLU A 349 7.13 10.07 -40.39
C GLU A 349 5.66 10.51 -40.25
N ASN A 350 4.72 9.65 -40.65
CA ASN A 350 3.28 9.91 -40.54
C ASN A 350 2.79 9.95 -39.08
N SER A 351 3.56 9.38 -38.16
CA SER A 351 3.22 9.31 -36.73
C SER A 351 3.88 10.41 -35.90
N ALA A 352 4.95 11.05 -36.40
CA ALA A 352 5.78 12.03 -35.69
C ALA A 352 4.98 13.13 -34.99
N ALA A 353 3.86 13.55 -35.58
CA ALA A 353 2.97 14.56 -35.01
C ALA A 353 2.44 14.23 -33.60
N TYR A 354 2.39 12.94 -33.22
CA TYR A 354 1.66 12.47 -32.05
C TYR A 354 2.53 11.69 -31.06
N LEU A 355 3.81 11.42 -31.38
CA LEU A 355 4.65 10.53 -30.56
C LEU A 355 4.90 11.06 -29.13
N GLY A 356 4.73 12.36 -28.89
CA GLY A 356 4.79 12.96 -27.55
C GLY A 356 3.49 12.86 -26.74
N TRP A 357 2.36 12.53 -27.36
CA TRP A 357 1.04 12.57 -26.71
C TRP A 357 0.88 11.61 -25.52
N PRO A 358 1.44 10.38 -25.52
CA PRO A 358 1.38 9.53 -24.34
C PRO A 358 1.97 10.21 -23.09
N ALA A 359 3.08 10.95 -23.23
CA ALA A 359 3.67 11.69 -22.12
C ALA A 359 2.82 12.90 -21.73
N GLN A 360 2.30 13.66 -22.71
CA GLN A 360 1.48 14.85 -22.44
C GLN A 360 0.17 14.50 -21.71
N THR A 361 -0.45 13.39 -22.09
CA THR A 361 -1.70 12.93 -21.47
C THR A 361 -1.48 12.42 -20.05
N LEU A 362 -0.40 11.68 -19.77
CA LEU A 362 0.00 11.32 -18.40
C LEU A 362 0.36 12.56 -17.56
N LEU A 363 1.16 13.47 -18.13
CA LEU A 363 1.59 14.70 -17.46
C LEU A 363 0.39 15.55 -17.01
N SER A 364 -0.65 15.62 -17.85
CA SER A 364 -1.88 16.35 -17.54
C SER A 364 -2.61 15.82 -16.30
N LEU A 365 -2.36 14.57 -15.88
CA LEU A 365 -2.96 13.99 -14.67
C LEU A 365 -2.14 14.21 -13.39
N LEU A 366 -0.89 14.65 -13.51
CA LEU A 366 0.06 14.81 -12.39
C LEU A 366 0.28 16.26 -11.96
N ASP A 367 -0.19 17.22 -12.75
CA ASP A 367 0.40 18.55 -12.68
C ASP A 367 -0.30 19.50 -11.69
N ASP A 368 0.44 19.89 -10.65
CA ASP A 368 0.13 21.03 -9.78
C ASP A 368 0.33 22.40 -10.48
N LEU A 369 1.16 22.50 -11.55
CA LEU A 369 1.45 23.76 -12.26
C LEU A 369 0.22 24.33 -13.00
N HIS A 370 -0.69 23.47 -13.44
CA HIS A 370 -1.92 23.87 -14.15
C HIS A 370 -3.18 23.75 -13.28
N ASN A 371 -3.09 23.17 -12.08
CA ASN A 371 -4.20 23.05 -11.13
C ASN A 371 -3.76 23.18 -9.67
N PRO A 372 -3.29 24.36 -9.23
CA PRO A 372 -2.87 24.58 -7.84
C PRO A 372 -4.10 24.43 -6.91
N GLY A 373 -4.17 23.30 -6.21
CA GLY A 373 -5.26 22.95 -5.28
C GLY A 373 -6.13 21.76 -5.72
N GLY A 374 -5.91 21.19 -6.91
CA GLY A 374 -6.56 19.96 -7.36
C GLY A 374 -5.65 18.77 -7.12
N GLY A 375 -5.62 18.28 -5.87
CA GLY A 375 -4.71 17.23 -5.42
C GLY A 375 -4.76 15.94 -6.24
N TYR A 376 -3.83 15.03 -5.91
CA TYR A 376 -3.54 13.66 -6.35
C TYR A 376 -4.71 12.69 -6.68
N ALA A 377 -5.95 13.17 -6.81
CA ALA A 377 -7.18 12.43 -7.05
C ALA A 377 -7.15 11.60 -8.36
N ILE A 378 -6.58 12.12 -9.45
CA ILE A 378 -6.71 11.51 -10.79
C ILE A 378 -5.56 10.55 -11.11
N ALA A 379 -4.35 10.82 -10.62
CA ALA A 379 -3.18 9.96 -10.82
C ALA A 379 -3.38 8.51 -10.35
N THR A 380 -4.18 8.27 -9.30
CA THR A 380 -4.44 6.91 -8.80
C THR A 380 -5.46 6.13 -9.63
N THR A 381 -6.10 6.75 -10.62
CA THR A 381 -6.96 6.02 -11.58
C THR A 381 -6.20 5.53 -12.80
N SER A 382 -4.99 6.07 -13.03
CA SER A 382 -3.98 5.46 -13.90
C SER A 382 -3.29 4.33 -13.15
N ARG A 383 -3.18 3.16 -13.79
CA ARG A 383 -2.45 2.02 -13.21
C ARG A 383 -0.94 2.25 -13.21
N LEU A 384 -0.42 3.01 -14.16
CA LEU A 384 0.99 3.34 -14.23
C LEU A 384 1.39 4.35 -13.14
N LEU A 385 0.60 5.43 -12.99
CA LEU A 385 0.88 6.48 -12.02
C LEU A 385 0.51 6.09 -10.58
N ALA A 386 -0.32 5.06 -10.39
CA ALA A 386 -0.56 4.48 -9.06
C ALA A 386 0.62 3.63 -8.54
N LEU A 387 1.62 3.33 -9.37
CA LEU A 387 2.80 2.55 -8.98
C LEU A 387 3.97 3.47 -8.62
N PRO A 388 4.84 3.06 -7.68
CA PRO A 388 6.09 3.76 -7.47
C PRO A 388 7.00 3.62 -8.71
N PRO A 389 7.85 4.62 -8.99
CA PRO A 389 8.85 4.53 -10.06
C PRO A 389 9.87 3.44 -9.75
N GLN A 390 10.17 3.21 -8.46
CA GLN A 390 11.08 2.15 -8.03
C GLN A 390 10.67 1.47 -6.73
N PHE A 391 11.12 0.22 -6.59
CA PHE A 391 11.18 -0.48 -5.30
C PHE A 391 12.45 -1.33 -5.22
N SER A 392 12.82 -1.75 -4.01
CA SER A 392 14.03 -2.56 -3.78
C SER A 392 13.75 -3.85 -3.03
N LEU A 393 14.61 -4.85 -3.24
CA LEU A 393 14.60 -6.13 -2.54
C LEU A 393 16.02 -6.44 -2.05
N SER A 394 16.20 -6.61 -0.74
CA SER A 394 17.50 -7.00 -0.18
C SER A 394 17.51 -8.48 0.19
N LEU A 395 18.57 -9.20 -0.17
CA LEU A 395 18.75 -10.63 0.06
C LEU A 395 20.17 -10.91 0.56
N SER A 396 20.30 -11.72 1.60
CA SER A 396 21.57 -12.26 2.11
C SER A 396 21.51 -13.79 2.20
N PRO A 397 22.64 -14.50 2.35
CA PRO A 397 22.63 -15.93 2.66
C PRO A 397 21.80 -16.30 3.90
N SER A 398 21.63 -15.35 4.84
CA SER A 398 20.81 -15.46 6.05
C SER A 398 19.38 -14.91 5.90
N THR A 399 18.89 -14.71 4.67
CA THR A 399 17.49 -14.32 4.41
C THR A 399 16.51 -15.34 5.00
N LEU A 400 16.85 -16.63 4.91
CA LEU A 400 16.09 -17.72 5.50
C LEU A 400 16.95 -18.41 6.58
N VAL A 401 16.38 -18.60 7.77
CA VAL A 401 17.03 -19.19 8.95
C VAL A 401 16.12 -20.19 9.65
N ASP A 402 16.67 -21.08 10.47
CA ASP A 402 15.88 -21.99 11.29
C ASP A 402 15.57 -21.34 12.65
N LEU A 403 14.29 -21.32 13.04
CA LEU A 403 13.84 -20.84 14.34
C LEU A 403 13.55 -22.02 15.28
N LEU A 404 14.25 -22.05 16.41
CA LEU A 404 14.05 -23.02 17.48
C LEU A 404 13.26 -22.34 18.59
N VAL A 405 12.04 -22.80 18.85
CA VAL A 405 11.19 -22.26 19.92
C VAL A 405 11.15 -23.28 21.05
N THR A 406 11.74 -22.93 22.20
CA THR A 406 11.71 -23.73 23.43
C THR A 406 10.61 -23.23 24.33
N ILE A 407 9.67 -24.11 24.63
CA ILE A 407 8.46 -23.78 25.37
C ILE A 407 8.64 -24.36 26.76
N GLN A 408 8.62 -23.47 27.74
CA GLN A 408 8.81 -23.82 29.14
C GLN A 408 7.49 -24.33 29.74
N PRO A 409 7.56 -25.27 30.69
CA PRO A 409 6.40 -25.61 31.53
C PRO A 409 5.92 -24.38 32.32
N ASP A 410 4.78 -24.53 33.01
CA ASP A 410 4.15 -23.44 33.77
C ASP A 410 5.15 -22.67 34.64
N ALA A 411 5.15 -21.34 34.55
CA ALA A 411 6.14 -20.50 35.20
C ALA A 411 5.97 -20.40 36.73
N GLU A 412 4.78 -20.68 37.26
CA GLU A 412 4.47 -20.66 38.69
C GLU A 412 4.86 -21.98 39.36
N TYR A 413 4.61 -23.11 38.69
CA TYR A 413 4.83 -24.45 39.26
C TYR A 413 6.07 -25.18 38.73
N GLY A 414 6.68 -24.68 37.65
CA GLY A 414 7.85 -25.28 36.99
C GLY A 414 7.57 -26.64 36.34
N GLN A 415 6.30 -26.99 36.12
CA GLN A 415 5.86 -28.28 35.57
C GLN A 415 4.67 -28.14 34.62
N TRP A 416 4.53 -29.06 33.66
CA TRP A 416 3.34 -29.19 32.82
C TRP A 416 2.13 -29.61 33.65
N LEU A 417 0.93 -29.11 33.30
CA LEU A 417 -0.32 -29.58 33.90
C LEU A 417 -0.47 -31.09 33.72
N LEU A 418 -0.93 -31.82 34.74
CA LEU A 418 -1.09 -33.28 34.71
C LEU A 418 -1.97 -33.80 33.58
N GLN A 419 -2.89 -32.95 33.12
CA GLN A 419 -3.83 -33.24 32.04
C GLN A 419 -3.28 -32.89 30.64
N ALA A 420 -2.11 -32.26 30.53
CA ALA A 420 -1.50 -31.90 29.25
C ALA A 420 -0.95 -33.14 28.51
N ASP A 421 -1.28 -33.27 27.23
CA ASP A 421 -0.89 -34.41 26.38
C ASP A 421 -0.16 -33.95 25.12
N LYS A 422 -0.76 -33.03 24.36
CA LYS A 422 -0.21 -32.54 23.09
C LYS A 422 -0.04 -31.04 23.05
N MET A 423 1.02 -30.61 22.38
CA MET A 423 1.28 -29.22 22.09
C MET A 423 1.18 -28.96 20.59
N ASN A 424 0.43 -27.93 20.21
CA ASN A 424 0.40 -27.38 18.86
C ASN A 424 0.94 -25.95 18.92
N ALA A 425 2.01 -25.66 18.19
CA ALA A 425 2.54 -24.31 18.06
C ALA A 425 2.42 -23.84 16.62
N GLU A 426 1.97 -22.61 16.45
CA GLU A 426 1.91 -21.90 15.19
C GLU A 426 2.77 -20.66 15.28
N VAL A 427 3.68 -20.49 14.32
CA VAL A 427 4.35 -19.21 14.08
C VAL A 427 3.78 -18.59 12.83
N VAL A 428 3.54 -17.29 12.86
CA VAL A 428 3.03 -16.47 11.77
C VAL A 428 4.02 -15.35 11.49
N TYR A 429 4.39 -15.13 10.23
CA TYR A 429 5.35 -14.10 9.85
C TYR A 429 5.15 -13.55 8.44
N CYS A 430 5.84 -12.46 8.13
CA CYS A 430 5.87 -11.80 6.82
C CYS A 430 4.55 -11.26 6.26
N GLY A 431 3.50 -11.05 7.06
CA GLY A 431 2.20 -10.66 6.52
C GLY A 431 1.30 -11.86 6.22
N GLY A 432 1.56 -13.01 6.85
CA GLY A 432 0.53 -14.00 7.14
C GLY A 432 0.92 -15.45 6.90
N TYR A 433 2.18 -15.71 6.53
CA TYR A 433 2.65 -17.08 6.42
C TYR A 433 2.64 -17.77 7.78
N SER A 434 2.01 -18.93 7.89
CA SER A 434 2.08 -19.72 9.11
C SER A 434 2.76 -21.07 8.93
N GLN A 435 3.52 -21.46 9.95
CA GLN A 435 4.01 -22.83 10.09
C GLN A 435 3.48 -23.40 11.40
N GLN A 436 2.87 -24.58 11.31
CA GLN A 436 2.44 -25.32 12.49
C GLN A 436 3.39 -26.47 12.79
N ARG A 437 3.63 -26.70 14.07
CA ARG A 437 4.40 -27.84 14.59
C ARG A 437 3.64 -28.45 15.76
N GLN A 438 3.71 -29.77 15.84
CA GLN A 438 3.14 -30.53 16.94
C GLN A 438 4.25 -31.29 17.66
N ALA A 439 4.12 -31.40 18.98
CA ALA A 439 4.96 -32.26 19.80
C ALA A 439 4.16 -32.85 20.98
N ASP A 440 4.64 -33.98 21.48
CA ASP A 440 4.10 -34.62 22.69
C ASP A 440 4.67 -33.94 23.95
N ILE A 441 3.83 -33.80 24.98
CA ILE A 441 4.27 -33.35 26.30
C ILE A 441 4.99 -34.50 27.03
N PRO A 442 6.16 -34.26 27.67
CA PRO A 442 6.89 -35.31 28.36
C PRO A 442 6.17 -35.77 29.64
N VAL A 443 5.34 -36.81 29.53
CA VAL A 443 4.58 -37.37 30.67
C VAL A 443 5.44 -38.02 31.76
N THR A 444 6.70 -38.36 31.46
CA THR A 444 7.65 -38.95 32.43
C THR A 444 8.56 -37.93 33.10
N ASP A 445 8.57 -36.68 32.61
CA ASP A 445 9.39 -35.58 33.13
C ASP A 445 8.66 -34.26 32.89
N LEU A 446 7.69 -33.96 33.75
CA LEU A 446 6.81 -32.80 33.62
C LEU A 446 7.56 -31.46 33.74
N ALA A 447 8.82 -31.45 34.18
CA ALA A 447 9.66 -30.25 34.21
C ALA A 447 10.44 -30.03 32.90
N ARG A 448 10.45 -30.99 31.98
CA ARG A 448 11.25 -30.91 30.75
C ARG A 448 10.61 -29.98 29.72
N PRO A 449 11.32 -28.92 29.27
CA PRO A 449 10.84 -28.07 28.19
C PRO A 449 10.74 -28.82 26.85
N VAL A 450 9.92 -28.29 25.94
CA VAL A 450 9.75 -28.85 24.59
C VAL A 450 10.29 -27.85 23.56
N THR A 451 11.19 -28.29 22.68
CA THR A 451 11.74 -27.45 21.61
C THR A 451 11.16 -27.87 20.25
N LEU A 452 10.64 -26.89 19.51
CA LEU A 452 10.11 -27.05 18.16
C LEU A 452 11.01 -26.32 17.16
N THR A 453 11.28 -26.96 16.02
CA THR A 453 12.05 -26.35 14.93
C THR A 453 11.14 -25.94 13.77
N PHE A 454 11.17 -24.66 13.46
CA PHE A 454 10.54 -24.05 12.29
C PHE A 454 11.65 -23.73 11.29
N GLY A 455 11.69 -24.45 10.17
CA GLY A 455 12.74 -24.29 9.18
C GLY A 455 12.43 -23.17 8.19
N SER A 456 13.48 -22.55 7.63
CA SER A 456 13.36 -21.51 6.59
C SER A 456 12.44 -20.34 6.98
N VAL A 457 12.52 -19.85 8.21
CA VAL A 457 11.83 -18.62 8.62
C VAL A 457 12.54 -17.40 8.02
N ILE A 458 11.79 -16.43 7.52
CA ILE A 458 12.36 -15.21 6.94
C ILE A 458 12.95 -14.35 8.06
N ASN A 459 14.24 -14.07 7.97
CA ASN A 459 14.97 -13.23 8.92
C ASN A 459 14.54 -11.77 8.79
N LYS A 460 14.75 -10.97 9.83
CA LYS A 460 14.28 -9.58 10.00
C LYS A 460 12.77 -9.40 9.98
N SER A 461 11.99 -10.49 9.93
CA SER A 461 10.53 -10.43 10.03
C SER A 461 10.06 -10.36 11.47
N GLN A 462 8.90 -9.75 11.68
CA GLN A 462 8.15 -9.98 12.90
C GLN A 462 7.51 -11.36 12.86
N ILE A 463 7.65 -12.06 13.98
CA ILE A 463 7.03 -13.36 14.18
C ILE A 463 6.02 -13.19 15.32
N SER A 464 4.77 -13.49 15.02
CA SER A 464 3.70 -13.69 15.99
C SER A 464 3.34 -15.18 16.00
N GLY A 465 2.47 -15.60 16.91
CA GLY A 465 2.09 -16.99 16.97
C GLY A 465 1.46 -17.39 18.29
N LEU A 466 0.95 -18.61 18.31
CA LEU A 466 0.27 -19.16 19.47
C LEU A 466 0.73 -20.60 19.69
N VAL A 467 0.95 -20.92 20.95
CA VAL A 467 1.12 -22.28 21.45
C VAL A 467 -0.17 -22.66 22.16
N LYS A 468 -0.77 -23.79 21.79
CA LYS A 468 -1.89 -24.40 22.49
C LYS A 468 -1.43 -25.73 23.08
N VAL A 469 -1.58 -25.88 24.38
CA VAL A 469 -1.41 -27.15 25.08
C VAL A 469 -2.79 -27.74 25.29
N ASN A 470 -3.00 -28.98 24.84
CA ASN A 470 -4.28 -29.67 24.90
C ASN A 470 -4.19 -30.94 25.74
N ASP A 471 -5.32 -31.33 26.32
CA ASP A 471 -5.46 -32.63 26.97
C ASP A 471 -5.62 -33.79 25.96
N SER A 472 -5.67 -35.02 26.49
CA SER A 472 -5.86 -36.25 25.70
C SER A 472 -7.17 -36.32 24.90
N THR A 473 -8.14 -35.45 25.20
CA THR A 473 -9.42 -35.33 24.48
C THR A 473 -9.42 -34.20 23.45
N GLY A 474 -8.36 -33.40 23.40
CA GLY A 474 -8.18 -32.29 22.47
C GLY A 474 -8.65 -30.93 22.98
N ASN A 475 -9.04 -30.80 24.25
CA ASN A 475 -9.43 -29.51 24.81
C ASN A 475 -8.20 -28.67 25.20
N PRO A 476 -8.17 -27.36 24.90
CA PRO A 476 -7.07 -26.50 25.30
C PRO A 476 -7.06 -26.33 26.83
N VAL A 477 -5.91 -26.60 27.43
CA VAL A 477 -5.68 -26.45 28.88
C VAL A 477 -4.72 -25.33 29.21
N SER A 478 -3.94 -24.83 28.23
CA SER A 478 -3.11 -23.65 28.39
C SER A 478 -2.67 -23.04 27.05
N THR A 479 -2.26 -21.77 27.05
CA THR A 479 -1.86 -21.03 25.84
C THR A 479 -0.58 -20.22 26.03
N GLY A 480 0.30 -20.21 25.05
CA GLY A 480 1.48 -19.33 25.02
C GLY A 480 1.44 -18.42 23.80
N ILE A 481 1.97 -17.22 23.89
CA ILE A 481 2.13 -16.33 22.74
C ILE A 481 3.58 -16.38 22.27
N ILE A 482 3.78 -16.61 20.98
CA ILE A 482 5.06 -16.40 20.31
C ILE A 482 5.02 -14.97 19.79
N SER A 483 5.96 -14.13 20.21
CA SER A 483 6.08 -12.77 19.69
C SER A 483 7.52 -12.29 19.76
N GLY A 484 8.01 -11.71 18.67
CA GLY A 484 9.31 -11.06 18.63
C GLY A 484 9.81 -10.80 17.22
N GLN A 485 10.84 -9.97 17.12
CA GLN A 485 11.53 -9.74 15.87
C GLN A 485 12.64 -10.76 15.71
N LEU A 486 12.61 -11.53 14.63
CA LEU A 486 13.71 -12.40 14.26
C LEU A 486 14.81 -11.56 13.65
N ASN A 487 15.98 -11.48 14.29
CA ASN A 487 17.13 -10.76 13.76
C ASN A 487 18.41 -11.48 14.15
N THR A 488 18.94 -12.29 13.24
CA THR A 488 20.16 -13.07 13.48
C THR A 488 21.09 -13.01 12.27
N ALA A 489 22.39 -12.83 12.51
CA ALA A 489 23.39 -13.03 11.47
C ALA A 489 23.65 -14.54 11.22
N ALA A 490 23.31 -15.39 12.20
CA ALA A 490 23.43 -16.83 12.08
C ALA A 490 22.26 -17.43 11.27
N ARG A 491 22.45 -18.63 10.75
CA ARG A 491 21.38 -19.39 10.07
C ARG A 491 20.38 -20.04 11.02
N GLN A 492 20.51 -19.77 12.32
CA GLN A 492 19.66 -20.31 13.36
C GLN A 492 19.38 -19.23 14.41
N ALA A 493 18.16 -19.21 14.94
CA ALA A 493 17.74 -18.41 16.09
C ALA A 493 17.06 -19.32 17.12
N ALA A 494 17.27 -19.04 18.40
CA ALA A 494 16.67 -19.81 19.50
C ALA A 494 15.90 -18.87 20.43
N TRP A 495 14.62 -19.16 20.66
CA TRP A 495 13.73 -18.43 21.56
C TRP A 495 13.26 -19.34 22.69
N SER A 496 13.00 -18.75 23.85
CA SER A 496 12.43 -19.43 25.02
C SER A 496 11.20 -18.67 25.50
N LEU A 497 10.07 -19.36 25.64
CA LEU A 497 8.78 -18.75 25.96
C LEU A 497 8.15 -19.41 27.19
N PRO A 498 7.67 -18.62 28.17
CA PRO A 498 6.74 -19.11 29.19
C PRO A 498 5.31 -19.21 28.62
N ILE A 499 4.50 -20.10 29.18
CA ILE A 499 3.06 -20.19 28.91
C ILE A 499 2.30 -19.43 30.01
N LEU A 500 1.18 -18.78 29.65
CA LEU A 500 0.29 -18.06 30.57
C LEU A 500 -1.17 -18.47 30.36
N ASP A 501 -1.94 -18.52 31.44
CA ASP A 501 -3.23 -19.19 31.47
C ASP A 501 -4.32 -18.61 30.55
N THR A 502 -5.27 -19.50 30.21
CA THR A 502 -6.22 -19.49 29.07
C THR A 502 -6.96 -18.18 28.71
N GLN A 503 -7.02 -17.92 27.40
CA GLN A 503 -7.90 -16.95 26.73
C GLN A 503 -9.36 -17.47 26.70
N ALA A 504 -10.36 -16.60 26.84
CA ALA A 504 -11.77 -16.97 26.64
C ALA A 504 -12.02 -17.37 25.17
N GLY A 505 -12.70 -18.50 24.95
CA GLY A 505 -13.14 -18.90 23.61
C GLY A 505 -14.22 -17.97 23.08
N ILE A 506 -14.17 -17.64 21.79
CA ILE A 506 -15.25 -16.96 21.08
C ILE A 506 -16.01 -18.01 20.25
N SER A 507 -17.33 -18.05 20.39
CA SER A 507 -18.22 -19.00 19.75
C SER A 507 -19.49 -18.33 19.25
N THR A 508 -20.37 -19.09 18.58
CA THR A 508 -21.67 -18.60 18.12
C THR A 508 -22.60 -18.20 19.28
N ALA A 509 -22.34 -18.71 20.49
CA ALA A 509 -23.06 -18.34 21.71
C ALA A 509 -22.60 -16.99 22.27
N THR A 510 -21.37 -16.56 21.96
CA THR A 510 -20.78 -15.35 22.54
C THR A 510 -21.64 -14.12 22.33
N ARG A 511 -21.95 -13.40 23.42
CA ARG A 511 -22.58 -12.07 23.44
C ARG A 511 -21.76 -11.13 24.31
N TYR A 512 -21.94 -9.83 24.14
CA TYR A 512 -21.21 -8.82 24.89
C TYR A 512 -22.11 -8.08 25.87
N ASP A 513 -21.72 -8.11 27.15
CA ASP A 513 -22.41 -7.39 28.21
C ASP A 513 -21.59 -6.19 28.67
N HIS A 514 -22.28 -5.08 28.92
CA HIS A 514 -21.67 -3.87 29.45
C HIS A 514 -21.18 -4.10 30.89
N LYS A 515 -19.90 -3.79 31.14
CA LYS A 515 -19.30 -3.93 32.47
C LYS A 515 -19.24 -2.61 33.23
N CYS A 516 -18.56 -1.64 32.64
CA CYS A 516 -18.28 -0.36 33.26
C CYS A 516 -18.02 0.72 32.22
N LYS A 517 -18.05 1.97 32.66
CA LYS A 517 -17.72 3.13 31.84
C LYS A 517 -16.78 4.09 32.54
N LEU A 518 -16.08 4.89 31.76
CA LEU A 518 -15.26 5.99 32.22
C LEU A 518 -16.14 7.12 32.75
N VAL A 519 -15.84 7.60 33.95
CA VAL A 519 -16.44 8.78 34.54
C VAL A 519 -15.35 9.74 35.01
N CYS A 520 -15.70 11.01 35.13
CA CYS A 520 -14.83 12.01 35.74
C CYS A 520 -15.58 12.69 36.89
N SER A 521 -14.94 12.72 38.06
CA SER A 521 -15.45 13.41 39.25
C SER A 521 -14.33 14.26 39.82
N GLU A 522 -14.61 15.54 40.08
CA GLU A 522 -13.63 16.49 40.62
C GLU A 522 -12.32 16.59 39.81
N GLY A 523 -12.40 16.35 38.48
CA GLY A 523 -11.24 16.36 37.59
C GLY A 523 -10.45 15.04 37.56
N GLU A 524 -10.89 14.01 38.29
CA GLU A 524 -10.24 12.69 38.28
C GLU A 524 -11.04 11.65 37.50
N PHE A 525 -10.34 10.91 36.63
CA PHE A 525 -10.93 9.82 35.85
C PHE A 525 -10.94 8.51 36.63
N SER A 526 -12.04 7.76 36.54
CA SER A 526 -12.15 6.41 37.10
C SER A 526 -13.10 5.52 36.29
N TRP A 527 -12.96 4.21 36.43
CA TRP A 527 -13.86 3.21 35.84
C TRP A 527 -14.99 2.91 36.83
N GLN A 528 -16.23 3.15 36.42
CA GLN A 528 -17.43 2.93 37.26
C GLN A 528 -18.32 1.84 36.66
N ASN A 529 -18.63 0.82 37.46
CA ASN A 529 -19.62 -0.20 37.10
C ASN A 529 -21.03 0.42 37.05
N GLY A 530 -21.85 -0.01 36.11
CA GLY A 530 -23.22 0.48 35.99
C GLY A 530 -23.87 0.12 34.65
N ALA A 531 -25.05 0.70 34.41
CA ALA A 531 -25.77 0.54 33.15
C ALA A 531 -24.98 1.12 31.98
N ALA A 532 -25.17 0.54 30.79
CA ALA A 532 -24.63 1.08 29.55
C ALA A 532 -25.17 2.50 29.30
N PRO A 533 -24.37 3.39 28.67
CA PRO A 533 -24.87 4.69 28.23
C PRO A 533 -26.06 4.54 27.27
N THR A 534 -27.02 5.46 27.34
CA THR A 534 -28.19 5.46 26.45
C THR A 534 -28.10 6.48 25.31
N ALA A 535 -27.07 7.32 25.31
CA ALA A 535 -26.84 8.30 24.26
C ALA A 535 -26.46 7.61 22.94
N THR A 536 -26.91 8.18 21.83
CA THR A 536 -26.75 7.64 20.48
C THR A 536 -26.27 8.72 19.51
N LEU A 537 -26.19 8.39 18.22
CA LEU A 537 -25.81 9.33 17.15
C LEU A 537 -26.75 10.55 17.13
N ALA A 538 -28.01 10.39 17.52
CA ALA A 538 -28.97 11.49 17.64
C ALA A 538 -28.54 12.57 18.65
N ASN A 539 -27.63 12.26 19.57
CA ASN A 539 -27.06 13.22 20.51
C ASN A 539 -25.89 14.03 19.94
N LEU A 540 -25.29 13.61 18.82
CA LEU A 540 -24.25 14.38 18.11
C LEU A 540 -24.90 15.31 17.08
N THR A 541 -24.88 16.61 17.38
CA THR A 541 -25.28 17.64 16.43
C THR A 541 -24.18 18.69 16.32
N ALA A 542 -24.23 19.54 15.30
CA ALA A 542 -23.28 20.63 15.14
C ALA A 542 -23.23 21.61 16.33
N ASN A 543 -24.26 21.59 17.19
CA ASN A 543 -24.40 22.46 18.38
C ASN A 543 -24.39 21.67 19.70
N SER A 544 -24.23 20.35 19.65
CA SER A 544 -24.15 19.51 20.85
C SER A 544 -22.76 19.65 21.51
N PRO A 545 -22.63 19.45 22.83
CA PRO A 545 -21.34 19.48 23.51
C PRO A 545 -20.29 18.57 22.85
N LEU A 546 -20.71 17.42 22.30
CA LEU A 546 -19.89 16.62 21.39
C LEU A 546 -20.44 16.77 19.98
N SER A 547 -19.57 17.12 19.03
CA SER A 547 -19.95 17.32 17.63
C SER A 547 -19.51 16.15 16.74
N GLN A 548 -18.38 15.50 17.06
CA GLN A 548 -17.89 14.31 16.34
C GLN A 548 -17.08 13.39 17.27
N LEU A 549 -17.19 12.08 17.05
CA LEU A 549 -16.36 11.05 17.66
C LEU A 549 -15.44 10.47 16.60
N ILE A 550 -14.13 10.52 16.85
CA ILE A 550 -13.14 10.38 15.79
C ILE A 550 -12.48 9.01 15.81
N ASP A 551 -11.83 8.66 16.93
CA ASP A 551 -11.06 7.42 17.03
C ASP A 551 -10.82 6.97 18.48
N ILE A 552 -10.57 5.68 18.67
CA ILE A 552 -10.06 5.06 19.90
C ILE A 552 -8.98 4.04 19.54
N THR A 553 -7.87 4.02 20.26
CA THR A 553 -6.73 3.13 20.00
C THR A 553 -6.22 2.52 21.31
N LEU A 554 -5.64 1.31 21.25
CA LEU A 554 -5.14 0.57 22.41
C LEU A 554 -3.63 0.34 22.29
N GLN A 555 -2.90 0.57 23.38
CA GLN A 555 -1.53 0.10 23.57
C GLN A 555 -1.52 -1.00 24.64
N GLN A 556 -1.42 -2.26 24.21
CA GLN A 556 -1.59 -3.41 25.11
C GLN A 556 -0.47 -3.47 26.15
N ALA A 557 0.80 -3.39 25.72
CA ALA A 557 1.95 -3.51 26.60
C ALA A 557 2.01 -2.42 27.69
N GLN A 558 1.46 -1.24 27.40
CA GLN A 558 1.41 -0.11 28.34
C GLN A 558 0.04 0.04 29.00
N SER A 559 -0.90 -0.88 28.75
CA SER A 559 -2.28 -0.85 29.28
C SER A 559 -2.92 0.53 29.13
N SER A 560 -2.83 1.13 27.94
CA SER A 560 -3.23 2.52 27.69
C SER A 560 -4.24 2.63 26.55
N LEU A 561 -5.22 3.53 26.69
CA LEU A 561 -6.23 3.85 25.68
C LEU A 561 -6.11 5.31 25.26
N GLY A 562 -5.90 5.52 23.98
CA GLY A 562 -5.94 6.82 23.33
C GLY A 562 -7.30 7.05 22.68
N TYR A 563 -7.82 8.27 22.71
CA TYR A 563 -9.05 8.61 21.99
C TYR A 563 -9.08 10.06 21.51
N THR A 564 -9.84 10.28 20.44
CA THR A 564 -9.94 11.56 19.73
C THR A 564 -11.41 11.94 19.54
N TRP A 565 -11.75 13.21 19.74
CA TRP A 565 -13.10 13.73 19.58
C TRP A 565 -13.12 15.20 19.16
N ARG A 566 -14.31 15.70 18.84
CA ARG A 566 -14.59 17.10 18.54
C ARG A 566 -15.73 17.61 19.42
N THR A 567 -15.60 18.83 19.93
CA THR A 567 -16.51 19.47 20.90
C THR A 567 -16.83 20.90 20.46
N THR A 568 -17.97 21.45 20.86
CA THR A 568 -18.38 22.84 20.57
C THR A 568 -17.96 23.83 21.65
N GLU A 569 -16.80 23.63 22.27
CA GLU A 569 -16.27 24.51 23.31
C GLU A 569 -15.79 25.86 22.73
N GLN A 570 -16.17 26.94 23.42
CA GLN A 570 -15.74 28.30 23.10
C GLN A 570 -14.58 28.73 24.01
N GLY A 571 -13.69 29.59 23.51
CA GLY A 571 -12.59 30.16 24.30
C GLY A 571 -11.34 29.28 24.35
N VAL A 572 -11.33 28.14 23.66
CA VAL A 572 -10.18 27.26 23.52
C VAL A 572 -9.18 27.89 22.55
N LYS A 573 -7.89 27.90 22.90
CA LYS A 573 -6.84 28.37 21.98
C LYS A 573 -6.49 27.31 20.95
N ASP A 574 -6.25 27.74 19.72
CA ASP A 574 -5.68 26.93 18.65
C ASP A 574 -4.25 26.51 19.01
N CYS A 575 -3.97 25.22 18.85
CA CYS A 575 -2.64 24.64 19.05
C CYS A 575 -1.56 25.15 18.08
N ASN A 576 -1.93 25.84 16.99
CA ASN A 576 -0.99 26.49 16.07
C ASN A 576 -0.97 28.02 16.24
N SER A 577 -2.06 28.69 15.86
CA SER A 577 -2.10 30.16 15.82
C SER A 577 -2.30 30.84 17.19
N GLY A 578 -2.72 30.11 18.21
CA GLY A 578 -3.17 30.67 19.49
C GLY A 578 -4.50 31.43 19.44
N GLY A 579 -5.13 31.51 18.25
CA GLY A 579 -6.47 32.10 18.06
C GLY A 579 -7.56 31.32 18.79
N VAL A 580 -8.76 31.88 18.90
CA VAL A 580 -9.87 31.22 19.62
C VAL A 580 -10.65 30.30 18.68
N LEU A 581 -10.87 29.06 19.13
CA LEU A 581 -11.66 28.05 18.44
C LEU A 581 -13.04 27.91 19.09
N SER A 582 -14.02 27.54 18.26
CA SER A 582 -15.40 27.25 18.66
C SER A 582 -15.82 25.79 18.46
N ASN A 583 -15.04 25.02 17.71
CA ASN A 583 -15.29 23.60 17.45
C ASN A 583 -13.98 22.79 17.34
N PRO A 584 -13.13 22.81 18.40
CA PRO A 584 -11.82 22.18 18.40
C PRO A 584 -11.89 20.64 18.39
N TYR A 585 -10.87 20.03 17.81
CA TYR A 585 -10.55 18.63 18.06
C TYR A 585 -9.61 18.47 19.25
N TYR A 586 -9.73 17.35 19.95
CA TYR A 586 -8.91 16.96 21.10
C TYR A 586 -8.41 15.52 20.97
N ILE A 587 -7.26 15.27 21.58
CA ILE A 587 -6.69 13.94 21.82
C ILE A 587 -6.44 13.76 23.32
N GLN A 588 -6.60 12.54 23.82
CA GLN A 588 -6.31 12.18 25.20
C GLN A 588 -5.85 10.72 25.32
N ASN A 589 -4.98 10.44 26.29
CA ASN A 589 -4.65 9.08 26.72
C ASN A 589 -5.11 8.83 28.16
N ILE A 590 -5.54 7.61 28.48
CA ILE A 590 -5.87 7.13 29.83
C ILE A 590 -5.37 5.69 30.03
N GLY A 591 -5.31 5.23 31.29
CA GLY A 591 -4.97 3.84 31.58
C GLY A 591 -6.19 2.89 31.57
N VAL A 592 -5.99 1.67 31.10
CA VAL A 592 -7.01 0.61 31.04
C VAL A 592 -7.32 0.08 32.44
N ALA A 593 -6.30 -0.23 33.25
CA ALA A 593 -6.50 -0.73 34.61
C ALA A 593 -6.84 0.39 35.60
N GLN A 594 -6.07 1.48 35.54
CA GLN A 594 -6.28 2.69 36.33
C GLN A 594 -6.38 3.87 35.38
N ALA A 595 -7.54 4.54 35.32
CA ALA A 595 -7.79 5.58 34.32
C ALA A 595 -6.77 6.73 34.35
N GLN A 596 -6.22 7.05 35.53
CA GLN A 596 -5.20 8.09 35.70
C GLN A 596 -3.79 7.69 35.29
N ALA A 597 -3.50 6.39 35.16
CA ALA A 597 -2.18 5.93 34.76
C ALA A 597 -1.89 6.37 33.33
N GLY A 598 -0.77 7.08 33.13
CA GLY A 598 -0.39 7.60 31.81
C GLY A 598 -1.35 8.66 31.24
N LEU A 599 -2.20 9.30 32.07
CA LEU A 599 -3.12 10.34 31.60
C LEU A 599 -2.37 11.42 30.82
N LYS A 600 -2.69 11.59 29.53
CA LYS A 600 -2.14 12.68 28.71
C LYS A 600 -3.22 13.54 28.11
N MET A 601 -3.02 14.86 28.15
CA MET A 601 -3.96 15.83 27.62
C MET A 601 -3.26 16.88 26.76
N VAL A 602 -4.04 17.61 25.97
CA VAL A 602 -3.61 18.87 25.35
C VAL A 602 -4.29 20.04 26.05
N ASN A 603 -3.62 21.20 26.07
CA ASN A 603 -4.13 22.44 26.68
C ASN A 603 -4.71 23.42 25.64
N CYS A 604 -4.80 22.98 24.39
CA CYS A 604 -5.28 23.71 23.23
C CYS A 604 -6.12 22.76 22.36
N GLY A 605 -6.80 23.30 21.35
CA GLY A 605 -7.57 22.53 20.39
C GLY A 605 -6.95 22.55 18.99
N PHE A 606 -7.16 21.49 18.22
CA PHE A 606 -6.74 21.44 16.82
C PHE A 606 -7.87 21.94 15.89
N VAL A 607 -7.50 22.61 14.80
CA VAL A 607 -8.42 23.02 13.73
C VAL A 607 -8.74 21.87 12.79
N GLN A 608 -7.71 21.11 12.41
CA GLN A 608 -7.80 19.91 11.58
C GLN A 608 -7.81 18.66 12.45
N ARG A 609 -8.33 17.55 11.90
CA ARG A 609 -8.52 16.29 12.61
C ARG A 609 -7.16 15.66 12.98
N PRO A 610 -6.82 15.52 14.27
CA PRO A 610 -5.69 14.69 14.69
C PRO A 610 -6.13 13.21 14.77
N ALA A 611 -5.17 12.33 15.05
CA ALA A 611 -5.43 10.93 15.35
C ALA A 611 -4.42 10.42 16.39
N LEU A 612 -4.78 9.36 17.10
CA LEU A 612 -3.87 8.60 17.95
C LEU A 612 -3.75 7.20 17.35
N VAL A 613 -2.53 6.72 17.17
CA VAL A 613 -2.27 5.42 16.56
C VAL A 613 -1.27 4.68 17.43
N TYR A 614 -1.76 3.68 18.17
CA TYR A 614 -0.95 2.87 19.07
C TYR A 614 -0.91 1.43 18.56
N ALA A 615 0.22 0.76 18.75
CA ALA A 615 0.33 -0.67 18.54
C ALA A 615 1.51 -1.24 19.32
N ASP A 616 1.48 -2.54 19.58
CA ASP A 616 2.67 -3.28 20.00
C ASP A 616 3.52 -3.54 18.74
N SER A 617 4.38 -2.59 18.37
CA SER A 617 5.26 -2.71 17.20
C SER A 617 6.71 -2.89 17.64
N PRO A 618 7.23 -4.12 17.73
CA PRO A 618 8.61 -4.39 18.13
C PRO A 618 9.68 -3.97 17.09
N SER A 619 9.28 -3.55 15.88
CA SER A 619 10.17 -3.12 14.80
C SER A 619 10.71 -1.69 14.94
N ILE A 620 10.21 -0.91 15.89
CA ILE A 620 10.63 0.49 16.10
C ILE A 620 11.41 0.58 17.40
N SER A 621 12.60 1.17 17.35
CA SER A 621 13.37 1.49 18.54
C SER A 621 12.75 2.67 19.29
N GLY A 622 11.96 2.39 20.35
CA GLY A 622 11.34 3.39 21.22
C GLY A 622 9.84 3.14 21.43
N PRO A 623 9.11 4.10 22.04
CA PRO A 623 7.64 4.00 22.19
C PRO A 623 6.92 3.76 20.86
N SER A 624 6.12 2.71 20.76
CA SER A 624 5.30 2.36 19.57
C SER A 624 3.92 3.03 19.59
N SER A 625 3.87 4.26 20.12
CA SER A 625 2.65 5.05 20.29
C SER A 625 2.85 6.39 19.61
N PHE A 626 1.90 6.79 18.77
CA PHE A 626 2.03 7.99 17.94
C PHE A 626 0.77 8.84 17.95
N TYR A 627 0.93 10.10 17.55
CA TYR A 627 -0.17 10.98 17.19
C TYR A 627 0.06 11.58 15.81
N LEU A 628 -1.03 11.72 15.04
CA LEU A 628 -1.03 12.53 13.83
C LEU A 628 -1.20 14.00 14.23
N ASP A 629 -0.19 14.79 13.92
CA ASP A 629 -0.18 16.24 14.08
C ASP A 629 -0.54 16.90 12.75
N PRO A 630 -1.74 17.52 12.62
CA PRO A 630 -2.18 18.09 11.35
C PRO A 630 -1.82 19.58 11.18
N ARG A 631 -1.09 20.19 12.13
CA ARG A 631 -0.95 21.66 12.18
C ARG A 631 -0.20 22.25 10.99
N ASN A 632 0.82 21.55 10.49
CA ASN A 632 1.72 22.01 9.42
C ASN A 632 1.90 20.94 8.31
N GLY A 633 0.91 20.06 8.14
CA GLY A 633 1.02 18.83 7.33
C GLY A 633 0.58 17.63 8.15
N SER A 634 0.41 16.46 7.54
CA SER A 634 -0.05 15.23 8.22
C SER A 634 1.15 14.45 8.81
N TYR A 635 1.82 15.00 9.81
CA TYR A 635 3.02 14.38 10.41
C TYR A 635 2.65 13.38 11.50
N LEU A 636 3.28 12.20 11.46
CA LEU A 636 3.17 11.20 12.53
C LEU A 636 4.33 11.39 13.52
N ARG A 637 4.00 11.58 14.80
CA ARG A 637 4.97 11.91 15.86
C ARG A 637 4.86 10.96 17.04
N GLN A 638 5.99 10.66 17.65
CA GLN A 638 6.08 9.69 18.76
C GLN A 638 5.53 10.28 20.07
N VAL A 639 4.93 9.41 20.89
CA VAL A 639 4.40 9.73 22.23
C VAL A 639 4.93 8.74 23.24
N ASP A 640 5.50 9.23 24.34
CA ASP A 640 5.84 8.41 25.50
C ASP A 640 4.68 8.32 26.49
N LEU A 641 3.95 7.19 26.52
CA LEU A 641 2.82 6.98 27.42
C LEU A 641 3.22 6.55 28.85
N SER A 642 4.51 6.41 29.16
CA SER A 642 4.97 5.92 30.47
C SER A 642 4.69 6.90 31.62
N GLN A 643 4.46 8.18 31.30
CA GLN A 643 4.19 9.23 32.29
C GLN A 643 2.95 10.05 31.92
N ALA A 644 2.19 10.43 32.95
CA ALA A 644 1.11 11.39 32.81
C ALA A 644 1.66 12.80 32.47
N GLY A 645 0.84 13.65 31.85
CA GLY A 645 1.22 15.03 31.52
C GLY A 645 0.56 15.55 30.25
N ASN A 646 1.28 16.36 29.49
CA ASN A 646 0.79 16.89 28.21
C ASN A 646 1.42 16.16 27.02
N PHE A 647 0.74 16.17 25.88
CA PHE A 647 1.37 15.87 24.60
C PHE A 647 2.42 16.95 24.29
N ASP A 648 3.61 16.54 23.84
CA ASP A 648 4.61 17.48 23.36
C ASP A 648 4.25 17.95 21.95
N LEU A 649 3.68 19.15 21.89
CA LEU A 649 3.28 19.81 20.65
C LEU A 649 4.38 20.74 20.10
N ASN A 650 5.52 20.87 20.77
CA ASN A 650 6.63 21.73 20.34
C ASN A 650 7.73 20.95 19.60
N THR A 651 7.65 19.62 19.58
CA THR A 651 8.57 18.80 18.80
C THR A 651 8.39 19.03 17.30
N HIS A 652 9.50 19.26 16.60
CA HIS A 652 9.60 19.29 15.14
C HIS A 652 10.19 17.98 14.59
N LEU A 653 10.16 16.92 15.41
CA LEU A 653 10.58 15.60 15.01
C LEU A 653 9.38 14.75 14.62
N ALA A 654 9.50 14.02 13.53
CA ALA A 654 8.48 13.13 12.98
C ALA A 654 9.11 11.79 12.60
N VAL A 655 8.29 10.75 12.53
CA VAL A 655 8.70 9.41 12.06
C VAL A 655 8.16 9.12 10.65
N ALA A 656 7.19 9.90 10.19
CA ALA A 656 6.57 9.82 8.87
C ALA A 656 5.70 11.04 8.59
N GLN A 657 5.34 11.22 7.31
CA GLN A 657 4.34 12.17 6.84
C GLN A 657 3.39 11.49 5.84
N PHE A 658 2.09 11.75 5.97
CA PHE A 658 1.08 11.36 5.01
C PHE A 658 0.81 12.47 3.99
N GLU A 659 0.37 12.08 2.79
CA GLU A 659 0.04 12.98 1.69
C GLU A 659 -1.36 13.58 1.85
N GLU A 660 -2.35 12.78 2.26
CA GLU A 660 -3.71 13.27 2.46
C GLU A 660 -3.85 14.05 3.78
N SER A 661 -4.62 15.14 3.72
CA SER A 661 -4.91 16.02 4.87
C SER A 661 -6.25 15.69 5.55
N ASN A 662 -7.07 14.83 4.94
CA ASN A 662 -8.43 14.50 5.35
C ASN A 662 -8.60 13.02 5.71
N LEU A 663 -7.57 12.44 6.33
CA LEU A 663 -7.51 11.04 6.71
C LEU A 663 -8.61 10.66 7.74
N THR A 664 -9.17 9.46 7.58
CA THR A 664 -10.31 8.97 8.33
C THR A 664 -10.11 7.72 9.16
N GLY A 665 -9.07 6.93 8.90
CA GLY A 665 -8.71 5.74 9.68
C GLY A 665 -7.21 5.47 9.60
N PHE A 666 -6.66 4.87 10.66
CA PHE A 666 -5.22 4.66 10.83
C PHE A 666 -4.93 3.31 11.47
N SER A 667 -3.83 2.69 11.08
CA SER A 667 -3.29 1.53 11.78
C SER A 667 -1.77 1.45 11.65
N LEU A 668 -1.13 0.81 12.61
CA LEU A 668 0.27 0.44 12.53
C LEU A 668 0.38 -1.02 12.16
N HIS A 669 1.29 -1.31 11.24
CA HIS A 669 1.64 -2.67 10.87
C HIS A 669 2.84 -3.13 11.69
N PRO A 670 2.89 -4.38 12.17
CA PRO A 670 3.99 -4.89 13.00
C PRO A 670 5.37 -4.78 12.30
N ASP A 671 5.41 -4.83 10.97
CA ASP A 671 6.63 -4.61 10.18
C ASP A 671 7.11 -3.15 10.11
N GLY A 672 6.60 -2.24 10.95
CA GLY A 672 7.19 -0.91 11.14
C GLY A 672 6.74 0.13 10.12
N PHE A 673 5.52 0.01 9.61
CA PHE A 673 4.92 1.02 8.72
C PHE A 673 3.53 1.40 9.18
N ALA A 674 3.11 2.63 8.87
CA ALA A 674 1.77 3.12 9.14
C ALA A 674 0.91 3.08 7.88
N ILE A 675 -0.39 2.88 8.09
CA ILE A 675 -1.41 2.83 7.05
C ILE A 675 -2.47 3.88 7.40
N ALA A 676 -2.96 4.58 6.40
CA ALA A 676 -4.08 5.49 6.59
C ALA A 676 -5.04 5.44 5.39
N VAL A 677 -6.30 5.78 5.63
CA VAL A 677 -7.32 5.91 4.57
C VAL A 677 -7.91 7.30 4.56
N SER A 678 -8.34 7.76 3.38
CA SER A 678 -9.15 8.98 3.22
C SER A 678 -10.52 8.61 2.65
N TRP A 679 -11.57 8.85 3.44
CA TRP A 679 -12.96 8.67 2.99
C TRP A 679 -13.27 9.54 1.77
N ALA A 680 -12.94 10.83 1.84
CA ALA A 680 -13.39 11.80 0.84
C ALA A 680 -12.73 11.59 -0.52
N ASN A 681 -11.48 11.10 -0.52
CA ASN A 681 -10.70 10.90 -1.73
C ASN A 681 -10.58 9.41 -2.13
N ALA A 682 -11.18 8.50 -1.35
CA ALA A 682 -11.10 7.05 -1.54
C ALA A 682 -9.66 6.55 -1.66
N LYS A 683 -8.79 7.01 -0.77
CA LYS A 683 -7.35 6.70 -0.77
C LYS A 683 -6.96 5.74 0.34
N LEU A 684 -5.88 5.03 0.09
CA LEU A 684 -5.15 4.17 1.00
C LEU A 684 -3.68 4.53 0.86
N GLU A 685 -3.06 4.88 1.97
CA GLU A 685 -1.67 5.30 2.04
C GLU A 685 -0.88 4.37 2.93
N ARG A 686 0.41 4.23 2.59
CA ARG A 686 1.39 3.49 3.37
C ARG A 686 2.68 4.28 3.49
N VAL A 687 3.24 4.33 4.70
CA VAL A 687 4.53 4.97 4.96
C VAL A 687 5.39 4.12 5.89
N LEU A 688 6.62 3.83 5.46
CA LEU A 688 7.60 3.17 6.32
C LEU A 688 8.06 4.17 7.40
N LEU A 689 8.05 3.74 8.66
CA LEU A 689 8.42 4.61 9.77
C LEU A 689 9.94 4.71 9.87
N ALA A 690 10.44 5.91 10.15
CA ALA A 690 11.83 6.09 10.53
C ALA A 690 12.10 5.35 11.87
N GLU A 691 13.23 4.66 11.97
CA GLU A 691 13.62 3.93 13.19
C GLU A 691 13.81 4.87 14.39
N GLN A 692 14.15 6.13 14.13
CA GLN A 692 14.29 7.21 15.09
C GLN A 692 13.55 8.46 14.57
N PRO A 693 13.02 9.32 15.46
CA PRO A 693 12.44 10.60 15.04
C PRO A 693 13.47 11.46 14.29
N VAL A 694 13.10 11.97 13.12
CA VAL A 694 13.91 12.82 12.24
C VAL A 694 13.27 14.19 12.07
N SER A 695 13.96 15.15 11.45
CA SER A 695 13.36 16.43 11.11
C SER A 695 12.18 16.27 10.14
N GLU A 696 11.24 17.22 10.14
CA GLU A 696 10.09 17.23 9.22
C GLU A 696 10.50 17.14 7.74
N GLN A 697 11.64 17.74 7.35
CA GLN A 697 12.13 17.68 5.98
C GLN A 697 12.71 16.30 5.60
N GLU A 698 13.15 15.53 6.59
CA GLU A 698 13.74 14.19 6.41
C GLU A 698 12.72 13.07 6.66
N ALA A 699 11.51 13.41 7.12
CA ALA A 699 10.46 12.46 7.43
C ALA A 699 10.08 11.65 6.16
N PRO A 700 10.04 10.30 6.25
CA PRO A 700 9.55 9.47 5.16
C PRO A 700 8.15 9.88 4.71
N GLN A 701 7.95 10.01 3.40
CA GLN A 701 6.67 10.37 2.80
C GLN A 701 5.85 9.12 2.45
N ALA A 702 4.53 9.22 2.57
CA ALA A 702 3.62 8.15 2.24
C ALA A 702 3.49 7.90 0.74
N GLN A 703 3.18 6.66 0.40
CA GLN A 703 2.79 6.26 -0.94
C GLN A 703 1.28 6.07 -0.99
N VAL A 704 0.62 6.75 -1.93
CA VAL A 704 -0.81 6.61 -2.20
C VAL A 704 -1.03 5.45 -3.19
N LEU A 705 -1.72 4.39 -2.76
CA LEU A 705 -1.76 3.11 -3.48
C LEU A 705 -3.18 2.66 -3.89
N SER A 706 -4.21 3.48 -3.65
CA SER A 706 -5.58 3.22 -4.14
C SER A 706 -6.29 4.47 -4.64
N GLY A 707 -7.40 4.26 -5.35
CA GLY A 707 -8.33 5.28 -5.81
C GLY A 707 -9.79 4.82 -5.73
N PRO A 708 -10.74 5.68 -6.17
CA PRO A 708 -12.16 5.36 -6.09
C PRO A 708 -12.53 4.18 -7.00
N GLY A 709 -13.36 3.27 -6.50
CA GLY A 709 -13.96 2.19 -7.30
C GLY A 709 -14.37 0.99 -6.46
N THR A 710 -14.97 -0.02 -7.11
CA THR A 710 -15.44 -1.25 -6.44
C THR A 710 -14.62 -2.49 -6.77
N GLN A 711 -13.62 -2.39 -7.65
CA GLN A 711 -12.74 -3.52 -7.99
C GLN A 711 -11.71 -3.80 -6.89
N PRO A 712 -11.02 -4.96 -6.91
CA PRO A 712 -9.94 -5.23 -5.98
C PRO A 712 -8.82 -4.20 -6.13
N GLY A 713 -8.39 -3.60 -5.03
CA GLY A 713 -7.39 -2.54 -5.01
C GLY A 713 -7.98 -1.13 -5.04
N LEU A 714 -9.28 -1.00 -5.33
CA LEU A 714 -10.01 0.27 -5.30
C LEU A 714 -10.95 0.30 -4.09
N LEU A 715 -11.25 1.51 -3.62
CA LEU A 715 -12.03 1.75 -2.43
C LEU A 715 -13.28 2.59 -2.73
N SER A 716 -14.36 2.31 -2.02
CA SER A 716 -15.57 3.15 -2.01
C SER A 716 -16.01 3.41 -0.58
N GLY A 717 -15.77 4.64 -0.13
CA GLY A 717 -16.04 5.07 1.25
C GLY A 717 -15.26 4.26 2.29
N PRO A 718 -13.92 4.31 2.32
CA PRO A 718 -13.14 3.69 3.40
C PRO A 718 -13.29 4.47 4.70
N VAL A 719 -13.70 3.81 5.79
CA VAL A 719 -13.95 4.47 7.11
C VAL A 719 -12.91 4.16 8.16
N ALA A 720 -12.39 2.93 8.17
CA ALA A 720 -11.51 2.42 9.22
C ALA A 720 -10.59 1.34 8.68
N THR A 721 -9.48 1.13 9.39
CA THR A 721 -8.49 0.10 9.07
C THR A 721 -8.17 -0.71 10.32
N ALA A 722 -7.79 -1.96 10.13
CA ALA A 722 -7.23 -2.80 11.19
C ALA A 722 -6.15 -3.71 10.61
N VAL A 723 -5.26 -4.24 11.46
CA VAL A 723 -4.22 -5.19 11.06
C VAL A 723 -4.45 -6.49 11.80
N THR A 724 -4.54 -7.59 11.05
CA THR A 724 -4.67 -8.93 11.62
C THR A 724 -3.36 -9.35 12.31
N PRO A 725 -3.38 -10.33 13.25
CA PRO A 725 -2.15 -10.89 13.83
C PRO A 725 -1.19 -11.46 12.78
N ALA A 726 -1.74 -11.86 11.64
CA ALA A 726 -1.01 -12.31 10.46
C ALA A 726 -0.30 -11.17 9.70
N GLY A 727 -0.69 -9.90 9.90
CA GLY A 727 -0.15 -8.76 9.14
C GLY A 727 -0.92 -8.45 7.85
N PHE A 728 -2.11 -9.01 7.66
CA PHE A 728 -3.04 -8.50 6.66
C PHE A 728 -3.70 -7.22 7.12
N ILE A 729 -3.83 -6.29 6.20
CA ILE A 729 -4.45 -4.99 6.40
C ILE A 729 -5.90 -5.11 5.96
N LEU A 730 -6.82 -4.80 6.85
CA LEU A 730 -8.24 -4.79 6.58
C LEU A 730 -8.71 -3.35 6.44
N VAL A 731 -9.44 -3.06 5.38
CA VAL A 731 -10.09 -1.77 5.15
C VAL A 731 -11.60 -1.96 5.15
N LEU A 732 -12.29 -1.29 6.08
CA LEU A 732 -13.75 -1.27 6.14
C LEU A 732 -14.29 -0.20 5.19
N GLU A 733 -15.14 -0.61 4.25
CA GLU A 733 -15.77 0.25 3.26
C GLU A 733 -17.27 0.38 3.52
N ASN A 734 -17.71 1.56 3.96
CA ASN A 734 -19.14 1.83 4.15
C ASN A 734 -19.86 2.18 2.83
N GLY A 735 -19.14 2.59 1.79
CA GLY A 735 -19.72 2.78 0.45
C GLY A 735 -20.03 1.44 -0.22
N SER A 736 -19.02 0.57 -0.35
CA SER A 736 -19.15 -0.79 -0.90
C SER A 736 -19.84 -1.79 0.05
N LYS A 737 -20.05 -1.44 1.33
CA LYS A 737 -20.61 -2.31 2.38
C LYS A 737 -19.83 -3.64 2.50
N ARG A 738 -18.49 -3.54 2.57
CA ARG A 738 -17.58 -4.70 2.64
C ARG A 738 -16.37 -4.39 3.51
N VAL A 739 -15.62 -5.44 3.87
CA VAL A 739 -14.22 -5.32 4.27
C VAL A 739 -13.37 -5.86 3.13
N GLN A 740 -12.29 -5.16 2.80
CA GLN A 740 -11.28 -5.61 1.83
C GLN A 740 -9.95 -5.86 2.53
N ALA A 741 -9.32 -7.00 2.23
CA ALA A 741 -8.02 -7.37 2.77
C ALA A 741 -6.89 -7.06 1.78
N PHE A 742 -5.76 -6.66 2.34
CA PHE A 742 -4.54 -6.30 1.62
C PHE A 742 -3.31 -6.91 2.30
N ASP A 743 -2.29 -7.23 1.50
CA ASP A 743 -0.97 -7.60 2.02
C ASP A 743 -0.15 -6.37 2.44
N ARG A 744 1.08 -6.59 2.91
CA ARG A 744 2.00 -5.55 3.37
C ARG A 744 2.40 -4.49 2.34
N TYR A 745 2.18 -4.75 1.05
CA TYR A 745 2.46 -3.84 -0.07
C TYR A 745 1.18 -3.27 -0.68
N LEU A 746 0.04 -3.46 0.00
CA LEU A 746 -1.28 -3.03 -0.39
C LEU A 746 -1.82 -3.70 -1.67
N ASN A 747 -1.36 -4.92 -1.97
CA ASN A 747 -2.03 -5.74 -2.98
C ASN A 747 -3.26 -6.41 -2.37
N PRO A 748 -4.41 -6.50 -3.08
CA PRO A 748 -5.60 -7.20 -2.58
C PRO A 748 -5.30 -8.67 -2.27
N ALA A 749 -5.51 -9.08 -1.02
CA ALA A 749 -5.10 -10.38 -0.51
C ALA A 749 -6.30 -11.33 -0.32
N PRO A 750 -6.34 -12.51 -0.97
CA PRO A 750 -7.49 -13.40 -0.99
C PRO A 750 -7.60 -14.27 0.29
N ILE A 751 -7.69 -13.64 1.46
CA ILE A 751 -7.67 -14.34 2.76
C ILE A 751 -9.03 -14.83 3.25
N PHE A 752 -10.12 -14.43 2.59
CA PHE A 752 -11.48 -14.79 2.98
C PHE A 752 -12.04 -15.84 2.04
N ASN A 753 -11.66 -17.11 2.22
CA ASN A 753 -12.05 -18.22 1.33
C ASN A 753 -11.76 -17.90 -0.16
N ASP A 754 -10.49 -17.62 -0.48
CA ASP A 754 -9.99 -17.22 -1.81
C ASP A 754 -10.53 -15.87 -2.34
N SER A 755 -11.19 -15.09 -1.49
CA SER A 755 -11.66 -13.73 -1.79
C SER A 755 -10.87 -12.68 -1.01
N ALA A 756 -10.59 -11.54 -1.64
CA ALA A 756 -10.07 -10.36 -0.95
C ALA A 756 -11.15 -9.58 -0.20
N TYR A 757 -12.41 -10.00 -0.33
CA TYR A 757 -13.56 -9.38 0.30
C TYR A 757 -14.14 -10.28 1.38
N LEU A 758 -14.35 -9.70 2.56
CA LEU A 758 -15.13 -10.32 3.61
C LEU A 758 -16.62 -10.18 3.27
N PRO A 759 -17.38 -11.28 3.16
CA PRO A 759 -18.82 -11.22 2.97
C PRO A 759 -19.50 -10.78 4.27
N LEU A 760 -19.93 -9.52 4.33
CA LEU A 760 -20.62 -8.99 5.52
C LEU A 760 -22.02 -9.59 5.64
N GLN A 761 -22.46 -9.81 6.89
CA GLN A 761 -23.81 -10.23 7.20
C GLN A 761 -24.82 -9.21 6.66
N ALA A 762 -25.63 -9.62 5.67
CA ALA A 762 -26.58 -8.75 5.01
C ALA A 762 -27.54 -8.09 6.02
N THR A 763 -27.45 -6.77 6.13
CA THR A 763 -28.19 -5.99 7.11
C THR A 763 -28.75 -4.74 6.41
N SER A 764 -30.08 -4.69 6.23
CA SER A 764 -30.74 -3.60 5.52
C SER A 764 -30.55 -2.27 6.26
N GLY A 765 -30.21 -1.21 5.52
CA GLY A 765 -30.00 0.12 6.10
C GLY A 765 -28.78 0.21 7.03
N ALA A 766 -27.84 -0.74 6.96
CA ALA A 766 -26.65 -0.72 7.78
C ALA A 766 -25.66 0.38 7.38
N THR A 767 -25.14 1.08 8.38
CA THR A 767 -23.98 1.95 8.29
C THR A 767 -22.87 1.37 9.16
N TYR A 768 -21.77 0.99 8.51
CA TYR A 768 -20.60 0.46 9.19
C TYR A 768 -19.73 1.60 9.70
N GLN A 769 -19.40 1.57 10.99
CA GLN A 769 -18.71 2.65 11.68
C GLN A 769 -17.23 2.36 11.87
N ASP A 770 -16.89 1.13 12.28
CA ASP A 770 -15.52 0.80 12.69
C ASP A 770 -15.23 -0.71 12.65
N ILE A 771 -13.94 -1.04 12.64
CA ILE A 771 -13.39 -2.41 12.61
C ILE A 771 -12.26 -2.55 13.62
N ALA A 772 -12.22 -3.69 14.33
CA ALA A 772 -11.06 -4.09 15.11
C ALA A 772 -10.76 -5.58 14.92
N VAL A 773 -9.52 -5.98 15.15
CA VAL A 773 -9.12 -7.40 15.10
C VAL A 773 -8.50 -7.78 16.44
N ALA A 774 -9.04 -8.84 17.06
CA ALA A 774 -8.49 -9.37 18.30
C ALA A 774 -7.22 -10.19 18.03
N PRO A 775 -6.35 -10.41 19.04
CA PRO A 775 -5.12 -11.19 18.87
C PRO A 775 -5.31 -12.65 18.43
N ASN A 776 -6.50 -13.21 18.63
CA ASN A 776 -6.87 -14.53 18.09
C ASN A 776 -7.30 -14.49 16.60
N GLY A 777 -7.28 -13.31 15.98
CA GLY A 777 -7.66 -13.08 14.59
C GLY A 777 -9.16 -12.83 14.35
N CYS A 778 -10.02 -12.91 15.37
CA CYS A 778 -11.43 -12.59 15.21
C CYS A 778 -11.62 -11.13 14.83
N ILE A 779 -12.51 -10.88 13.85
CA ILE A 779 -12.78 -9.56 13.29
C ILE A 779 -14.08 -9.04 13.89
N TYR A 780 -14.03 -7.86 14.49
CA TYR A 780 -15.15 -7.18 15.13
C TYR A 780 -15.60 -6.00 14.27
N LEU A 781 -16.89 -5.93 13.96
CA LEU A 781 -17.48 -4.83 13.21
C LEU A 781 -18.56 -4.13 14.02
N LEU A 782 -18.42 -2.82 14.17
CA LEU A 782 -19.43 -1.96 14.76
C LEU A 782 -20.23 -1.29 13.66
N LEU A 783 -21.55 -1.42 13.74
CA LEU A 783 -22.48 -0.83 12.79
C LEU A 783 -23.75 -0.37 13.50
N TYR A 784 -24.53 0.47 12.82
CA TYR A 784 -25.91 0.74 13.20
C TYR A 784 -26.84 0.59 12.00
N VAL A 785 -28.13 0.44 12.24
CA VAL A 785 -29.18 0.43 11.22
C VAL A 785 -30.05 1.68 11.29
N GLY A 786 -30.70 2.03 10.18
CA GLY A 786 -31.57 3.20 10.15
C GLY A 786 -30.78 4.50 10.33
N ASP A 787 -31.23 5.36 11.24
CA ASP A 787 -30.57 6.63 11.58
C ASP A 787 -29.70 6.55 12.85
N GLY A 788 -29.62 5.39 13.50
CA GLY A 788 -28.87 5.19 14.73
C GLY A 788 -29.41 5.99 15.91
N ALA A 789 -30.70 6.33 15.92
CA ALA A 789 -31.30 7.11 16.99
C ALA A 789 -31.57 6.29 18.25
N SER A 790 -31.78 4.98 18.16
CA SER A 790 -32.02 4.08 19.28
C SER A 790 -30.80 3.23 19.63
N VAL A 791 -30.61 2.91 20.91
CA VAL A 791 -29.55 1.98 21.37
C VAL A 791 -29.67 0.63 20.66
N THR A 792 -30.90 0.17 20.41
CA THR A 792 -31.17 -1.11 19.72
C THR A 792 -30.76 -1.11 18.25
N ASP A 793 -30.46 0.04 17.66
CA ASP A 793 -30.03 0.13 16.27
C ASP A 793 -28.57 -0.30 16.11
N TYR A 794 -27.81 -0.35 17.20
CA TYR A 794 -26.38 -0.63 17.19
C TYR A 794 -26.10 -2.12 17.34
N LEU A 795 -25.22 -2.62 16.48
CA LEU A 795 -24.85 -4.02 16.39
C LEU A 795 -23.33 -4.16 16.44
N LEU A 796 -22.87 -5.20 17.14
CA LEU A 796 -21.49 -5.68 17.11
C LEU A 796 -21.48 -7.07 16.48
N ASP A 797 -20.92 -7.17 15.28
CA ASP A 797 -20.73 -8.43 14.59
C ASP A 797 -19.33 -8.97 14.83
N ILE A 798 -19.21 -10.30 14.92
CA ILE A 798 -17.94 -10.99 15.06
C ILE A 798 -17.80 -12.01 13.93
N TYR A 799 -16.64 -12.04 13.29
CA TYR A 799 -16.29 -12.97 12.22
C TYR A 799 -15.01 -13.73 12.58
N GLN A 800 -14.90 -14.94 12.05
CA GLN A 800 -13.67 -15.71 12.04
C GLN A 800 -12.60 -15.02 11.17
N PRO A 801 -11.32 -15.37 11.33
CA PRO A 801 -10.25 -14.88 10.47
C PRO A 801 -10.50 -15.13 8.97
N ASP A 802 -11.20 -16.21 8.61
CA ASP A 802 -11.56 -16.57 7.23
C ASP A 802 -12.78 -15.81 6.69
N GLY A 803 -13.37 -14.91 7.49
CA GLY A 803 -14.52 -14.10 7.13
C GLY A 803 -15.88 -14.74 7.39
N SER A 804 -15.93 -15.94 7.98
CA SER A 804 -17.20 -16.59 8.38
C SER A 804 -17.83 -15.87 9.57
N PHE A 805 -19.13 -15.59 9.50
CA PHE A 805 -19.85 -14.95 10.60
C PHE A 805 -19.95 -15.87 11.84
N ILE A 806 -19.72 -15.32 13.02
CA ILE A 806 -19.80 -16.03 14.31
C ILE A 806 -21.06 -15.64 15.07
N SER A 807 -21.16 -14.37 15.47
CA SER A 807 -22.23 -13.90 16.34
C SER A 807 -22.49 -12.40 16.18
N ARG A 808 -23.64 -11.96 16.72
CA ARG A 808 -24.06 -10.56 16.75
C ARG A 808 -24.57 -10.21 18.14
N THR A 809 -24.09 -9.10 18.69
CA THR A 809 -24.63 -8.48 19.90
C THR A 809 -25.39 -7.21 19.52
N THR A 810 -26.60 -7.02 20.07
CA THR A 810 -27.41 -5.80 19.87
C THR A 810 -27.27 -4.88 21.08
N GLY A 811 -27.25 -3.57 20.87
CA GLY A 811 -27.21 -2.58 21.96
C GLY A 811 -25.81 -2.06 22.31
N VAL A 812 -24.80 -2.36 21.50
CA VAL A 812 -23.43 -1.85 21.70
C VAL A 812 -23.30 -0.47 21.06
N ASN A 813 -23.90 0.55 21.68
CA ASN A 813 -24.02 1.91 21.13
C ASN A 813 -22.74 2.78 21.24
N GLY A 814 -21.67 2.32 20.59
CA GLY A 814 -20.43 3.08 20.39
C GLY A 814 -20.35 3.74 19.01
N ALA A 815 -19.43 4.71 18.88
CA ALA A 815 -19.02 5.25 17.58
C ALA A 815 -17.76 4.58 17.02
N ARG A 816 -16.85 4.14 17.91
CA ARG A 816 -15.56 3.51 17.58
C ARG A 816 -15.27 2.39 18.58
N LEU A 817 -14.45 1.42 18.20
CA LEU A 817 -14.07 0.31 19.06
C LEU A 817 -12.59 -0.10 18.98
N VAL A 818 -12.10 -0.71 20.05
CA VAL A 818 -10.88 -1.54 20.05
C VAL A 818 -11.09 -2.77 20.90
N VAL A 819 -10.30 -3.82 20.65
CA VAL A 819 -10.39 -5.10 21.36
C VAL A 819 -9.01 -5.49 21.89
N ASP A 820 -8.96 -5.95 23.14
CA ASP A 820 -7.71 -6.40 23.77
C ASP A 820 -7.48 -7.93 23.66
N THR A 821 -6.33 -8.40 24.13
CA THR A 821 -5.98 -9.84 24.21
C THR A 821 -7.00 -10.71 24.94
N GLN A 822 -7.80 -10.15 25.83
CA GLN A 822 -8.84 -10.88 26.57
C GLN A 822 -10.21 -10.81 25.87
N CYS A 823 -10.24 -10.31 24.63
CA CYS A 823 -11.45 -10.05 23.85
C CYS A 823 -12.40 -9.06 24.55
N VAL A 824 -11.91 -8.20 25.44
CA VAL A 824 -12.68 -7.09 26.00
C VAL A 824 -12.83 -6.03 24.92
N VAL A 825 -14.07 -5.61 24.67
CA VAL A 825 -14.36 -4.55 23.70
C VAL A 825 -14.44 -3.22 24.45
N TYR A 826 -13.71 -2.21 23.97
CA TYR A 826 -13.79 -0.84 24.44
C TYR A 826 -14.51 0.00 23.40
N THR A 827 -15.49 0.80 23.79
CA THR A 827 -16.23 1.68 22.86
C THR A 827 -16.13 3.14 23.24
N LEU A 828 -15.97 4.01 22.24
CA LEU A 828 -16.09 5.46 22.39
C LEU A 828 -17.57 5.85 22.32
N ASN A 829 -18.11 6.39 23.41
CA ASN A 829 -19.55 6.56 23.59
C ASN A 829 -20.05 7.95 23.18
N PHE A 830 -21.34 8.04 22.83
CA PHE A 830 -22.04 9.30 22.55
C PHE A 830 -22.39 10.12 23.80
N GLU A 831 -22.20 9.54 24.99
CA GLU A 831 -22.47 10.20 26.27
C GLU A 831 -21.40 11.25 26.58
N VAL A 832 -21.84 12.43 27.01
CA VAL A 832 -20.97 13.53 27.41
C VAL A 832 -20.63 13.42 28.90
N ILE A 833 -19.35 13.49 29.23
CA ILE A 833 -18.84 13.73 30.58
C ILE A 833 -18.10 15.07 30.65
N SER A 834 -17.97 15.61 31.86
CA SER A 834 -17.15 16.80 32.13
C SER A 834 -15.79 16.33 32.66
N GLY A 835 -14.75 16.44 31.85
CA GLY A 835 -13.37 16.20 32.24
C GLY A 835 -12.77 17.33 33.09
N PRO A 836 -11.44 17.29 33.33
CA PRO A 836 -10.70 18.39 33.93
C PRO A 836 -11.01 19.73 33.27
N ASP A 837 -11.06 20.80 34.07
CA ASP A 837 -11.41 22.16 33.64
C ASP A 837 -12.79 22.30 32.97
N ASN A 838 -13.73 21.38 33.27
CA ASN A 838 -15.07 21.30 32.67
C ASN A 838 -15.07 21.03 31.15
N ARG A 839 -13.98 20.47 30.61
CA ARG A 839 -13.91 20.05 29.20
C ARG A 839 -14.98 19.00 28.90
N ARG A 840 -15.72 19.19 27.82
CA ARG A 840 -16.72 18.25 27.30
C ARG A 840 -16.03 17.17 26.49
N GLN A 841 -16.21 15.94 26.90
CA GLN A 841 -15.56 14.78 26.28
C GLN A 841 -16.46 13.54 26.34
N PRO A 842 -16.23 12.55 25.46
CA PRO A 842 -16.98 11.30 25.50
C PRO A 842 -16.62 10.46 26.74
N SER A 843 -17.57 9.63 27.20
CA SER A 843 -17.24 8.48 28.03
C SER A 843 -16.72 7.30 27.18
N ILE A 844 -16.11 6.31 27.83
CA ILE A 844 -15.65 5.07 27.21
C ILE A 844 -16.27 3.91 27.96
N SER A 845 -16.79 2.89 27.27
CA SER A 845 -17.34 1.69 27.91
C SER A 845 -16.45 0.48 27.71
N LYS A 846 -16.49 -0.45 28.66
CA LYS A 846 -15.94 -1.80 28.56
C LYS A 846 -17.06 -2.81 28.45
N TRP A 847 -16.92 -3.74 27.51
CA TRP A 847 -17.86 -4.82 27.27
C TRP A 847 -17.12 -6.15 27.36
N LEU A 848 -17.69 -7.11 28.10
CA LEU A 848 -17.08 -8.40 28.33
C LEU A 848 -17.81 -9.48 27.51
N PRO A 849 -17.10 -10.43 26.91
CA PRO A 849 -17.72 -11.59 26.31
C PRO A 849 -18.41 -12.43 27.39
N GLN A 850 -19.60 -12.92 27.08
CA GLN A 850 -20.37 -13.91 27.83
C GLN A 850 -20.65 -15.08 26.88
N GLU A 851 -20.52 -16.31 27.37
CA GLU A 851 -20.87 -17.54 26.66
C GLU A 851 -22.30 -17.99 26.96
#